data_AF-A0A0W0EWF1-F1
#
_entry.id   AF-A0A0W0EWF1-F1
#
_cell.length_a   1.000
_cell.length_b   1.000
_cell.length_c   1.000
_cell.angle_alpha   90.00
_cell.angle_beta   90.00
_cell.angle_gamma   90.00
#
_symmetry.space_group_name_H-M   'P 1'
#
loop_
_entity.id
_entity.type
_entity.pdbx_description
1 polymer ?
#
loop_
_entity_poly.entity_id
_entity_poly.type
_entity_poly.pdbx_seq_one_letter_code
_entity_poly.pdbx_strand_id
1 'polypeptide(L)'
;MQEKLAAGIESAEIQVFKKIEKQLPQLTTLDLQYVSPILLQTRNLSLAVPGTYQSGREIVTILEFAQKLTVIASKQRPRRFSLKGSDHREYQYLLKGHEDLRQDERVMQLFSLVNNLLSVDTNSYMRRLHIQRYPVIPLAPNAGLLGYVQGSDTLHVLVRDYRESRKVLLNIEYRLMLQMAPDYENLTLLQKVEVFEYALENTTGQDLYRVLWLKSQNSEHWLERRVSYTRSLAVNSMVGHILGLGDRHPSNILVERSTGKVINIDFGDCFEIATLRDKFPETVPFRLTRMLTHAMEVGGIEGSFRNTCEITMKVLRDNKESLMAVLEAFVYDPLISWRLMQTNEGKRIDDNTTELARAAAHPQGPGRRKLRADENDIFGEAGGASAVGDHLGREVRDHRAVSVYERVQKKLTGRDFDPDVPLSVKVQVDKLILQATSLENLCQLFSGWLNVKNISDHHPYRPKMPRGIPNAKRDDTGIRYTTFHVPLATNPKQLGSTYLKSENQTVWHRNAQKKTKQSQEEGTSPEARRGSQVLVIHPGSRFLRIGRASDVNPVTVPNVVARKTAPPVAASTFVEGVSRPRKAKRNQRQSEVDENADEYMVSTSSDDPFEEKLSAIMSSLRDRMRFYKLRVTPNASNIATTFNEQFKPEYIQEHNDPYRVDWITDNKEDILVGEKALRLADPQNSNYVVRWPIYGSNFNTRDYSSIQMILNDMETILRNTLKDKLGIEPKDYSKYSIVLVIPDLYDRTYVRDLVHLLLVSMGFKQLCAQQESLAATYGAGISSACVVDIGAKTTSIACVDEGLVISDTRMSLNFGGDDITELFYVLLNRIGFPYRELNLARSYDWNVIDTLKCNLCTLSEVDVALNLYDFVVRKPGQPAEKYGLRTYDEVILAPMAIFEPRVIEFDRKRVGFWDIPNADVTEEILELSNDHITSAMMISTQHLMPGPSPSIEQNADQKECLQCALYIEADPQTQEAIPGGTGEGDNTAAAVPSETSTEVPMEVVDIEDDSKSSVAQQTPSKSVTKPPTPEPDPAFPGGFGIDVCFEASKLPLDVAIYNSARAAGGDEKIRKYLQAVLVVGGTANISGMAHALDSRLQAISTPLVSNMEKVQIIPPPKDVDPQVLVWKGAAVLGKMDGASELWVTPQDWDVLGMRGLKERCFYL
;
A
#
# COMPACT_ATOMS: atom_id res chain seq x y z
N MET A 1 -42.79 -10.31 7.83
CA MET A 1 -42.38 -9.58 9.05
C MET A 1 -41.13 -8.74 8.83
N GLN A 2 -40.08 -9.30 8.20
CA GLN A 2 -38.83 -8.59 7.85
C GLN A 2 -39.03 -7.27 7.06
N GLU A 3 -39.96 -7.17 6.12
CA GLU A 3 -40.24 -5.91 5.40
C GLU A 3 -40.67 -4.75 6.32
N LYS A 4 -41.43 -5.04 7.39
CA LYS A 4 -41.79 -4.02 8.40
C LYS A 4 -40.57 -3.60 9.24
N LEU A 5 -39.60 -4.49 9.42
CA LEU A 5 -38.34 -4.18 10.10
C LEU A 5 -37.45 -3.30 9.21
N ALA A 6 -37.30 -3.65 7.93
CA ALA A 6 -36.55 -2.87 6.95
C ALA A 6 -37.13 -1.45 6.75
N ALA A 7 -38.46 -1.33 6.61
CA ALA A 7 -39.13 -0.02 6.54
C ALA A 7 -38.98 0.80 7.85
N GLY A 8 -38.89 0.12 9.01
CA GLY A 8 -38.59 0.76 10.29
C GLY A 8 -37.17 1.33 10.34
N ILE A 9 -36.18 0.58 9.85
CA ILE A 9 -34.78 1.01 9.78
C ILE A 9 -34.61 2.18 8.80
N GLU A 10 -35.16 2.09 7.57
CA GLU A 10 -35.04 3.19 6.59
C GLU A 10 -35.75 4.47 7.09
N SER A 11 -36.89 4.33 7.81
CA SER A 11 -37.55 5.46 8.49
C SER A 11 -36.66 6.07 9.58
N ALA A 12 -35.96 5.25 10.37
CA ALA A 12 -35.04 5.73 11.40
C ALA A 12 -33.83 6.45 10.79
N GLU A 13 -33.20 5.91 9.74
CA GLU A 13 -32.11 6.56 9.01
C GLU A 13 -32.52 7.91 8.42
N ILE A 14 -33.70 7.99 7.78
CA ILE A 14 -34.24 9.25 7.22
C ILE A 14 -34.51 10.27 8.35
N GLN A 15 -34.96 9.83 9.53
CA GLN A 15 -35.14 10.71 10.68
C GLN A 15 -33.80 11.21 11.25
N VAL A 16 -32.77 10.36 11.33
CA VAL A 16 -31.42 10.76 11.75
C VAL A 16 -30.81 11.73 10.75
N PHE A 17 -30.89 11.44 9.45
CA PHE A 17 -30.41 12.33 8.38
C PHE A 17 -31.09 13.72 8.46
N LYS A 18 -32.42 13.77 8.61
CA LYS A 18 -33.16 15.03 8.79
C LYS A 18 -32.84 15.78 10.08
N LYS A 19 -32.39 15.10 11.15
CA LYS A 19 -31.89 15.76 12.38
C LYS A 19 -30.51 16.37 12.11
N ILE A 20 -29.59 15.62 11.50
CA ILE A 20 -28.24 16.07 11.14
C ILE A 20 -28.31 17.26 10.16
N GLU A 21 -29.14 17.18 9.12
CA GLU A 21 -29.35 18.25 8.14
C GLU A 21 -29.81 19.57 8.76
N LYS A 22 -30.65 19.51 9.82
CA LYS A 22 -31.09 20.68 10.58
C LYS A 22 -30.03 21.23 11.53
N GLN A 23 -29.21 20.36 12.13
CA GLN A 23 -28.16 20.75 13.07
C GLN A 23 -26.90 21.29 12.37
N LEU A 24 -26.53 20.73 11.21
CA LEU A 24 -25.32 21.11 10.48
C LEU A 24 -25.19 22.63 10.25
N PRO A 25 -26.20 23.37 9.74
CA PRO A 25 -26.11 24.84 9.58
C PRO A 25 -25.87 25.63 10.89
N GLN A 26 -26.19 25.06 12.05
CA GLN A 26 -26.05 25.73 13.34
C GLN A 26 -24.62 25.65 13.90
N LEU A 27 -23.82 24.66 13.44
CA LEU A 27 -22.42 24.46 13.81
C LEU A 27 -21.50 25.51 13.15
N THR A 28 -21.53 26.72 13.70
CA THR A 28 -20.70 27.87 13.29
C THR A 28 -19.34 27.91 13.98
N THR A 29 -19.25 27.34 15.18
CA THR A 29 -18.01 27.17 15.94
C THR A 29 -17.97 25.76 16.52
N LEU A 30 -16.76 25.23 16.70
CA LEU A 30 -16.52 23.95 17.37
C LEU A 30 -15.50 24.17 18.48
N ASP A 31 -15.72 23.56 19.63
CA ASP A 31 -14.84 23.68 20.80
C ASP A 31 -13.95 22.44 20.89
N LEU A 32 -12.64 22.62 21.04
CA LEU A 32 -11.69 21.51 21.14
C LEU A 32 -11.99 20.61 22.34
N GLN A 33 -12.61 21.13 23.41
CA GLN A 33 -12.95 20.29 24.58
C GLN A 33 -13.87 19.10 24.22
N TYR A 34 -14.71 19.26 23.19
CA TYR A 34 -15.62 18.21 22.71
C TYR A 34 -15.11 17.49 21.45
N VAL A 35 -14.30 18.15 20.62
CA VAL A 35 -13.86 17.61 19.32
C VAL A 35 -12.48 16.93 19.38
N SER A 36 -11.55 17.46 20.18
CA SER A 36 -10.22 16.86 20.36
C SER A 36 -9.57 17.38 21.66
N PRO A 37 -9.86 16.73 22.81
CA PRO A 37 -9.29 17.16 24.10
C PRO A 37 -7.76 17.01 24.14
N ILE A 38 -7.19 16.09 23.34
CA ILE A 38 -5.75 15.90 23.21
C ILE A 38 -5.08 17.18 22.68
N LEU A 39 -5.58 17.75 21.57
CA LEU A 39 -5.04 19.01 21.02
C LEU A 39 -5.22 20.19 21.97
N LEU A 40 -6.28 20.20 22.80
CA LEU A 40 -6.49 21.22 23.82
C LEU A 40 -5.48 21.11 24.96
N GLN A 41 -5.13 19.90 25.40
CA GLN A 41 -4.18 19.63 26.47
C GLN A 41 -2.72 19.80 26.03
N THR A 42 -2.43 19.57 24.75
CA THR A 42 -1.04 19.61 24.25
C THR A 42 -0.45 21.02 24.37
N ARG A 43 0.76 21.12 24.93
CA ARG A 43 1.50 22.37 25.15
C ARG A 43 2.99 22.17 24.89
N ASN A 44 3.68 23.21 24.40
CA ASN A 44 5.12 23.25 24.18
C ASN A 44 5.66 22.04 23.40
N LEU A 45 5.08 21.75 22.23
CA LEU A 45 5.55 20.66 21.38
C LEU A 45 6.97 20.96 20.88
N SER A 46 7.77 19.91 20.65
CA SER A 46 9.01 20.00 19.87
C SER A 46 8.74 20.19 18.36
N LEU A 47 7.52 19.94 17.91
CA LEU A 47 7.09 20.08 16.53
C LEU A 47 7.08 21.56 16.08
N ALA A 48 7.66 21.83 14.92
CA ALA A 48 7.63 23.13 14.27
C ALA A 48 6.19 23.55 13.88
N VAL A 49 5.92 24.85 13.89
CA VAL A 49 4.68 25.40 13.33
C VAL A 49 4.57 25.02 11.84
N PRO A 50 3.44 24.46 11.35
CA PRO A 50 3.38 23.89 10.00
C PRO A 50 3.71 24.91 8.89
N GLY A 51 4.79 24.65 8.15
CA GLY A 51 5.24 25.52 7.05
C GLY A 51 6.08 26.74 7.45
N THR A 52 6.53 26.87 8.72
CA THR A 52 7.51 27.92 9.11
C THR A 52 8.96 27.46 9.09
N TYR A 53 9.21 26.14 9.12
CA TYR A 53 10.56 25.56 9.14
C TYR A 53 11.40 26.00 7.93
N GLN A 54 12.59 26.53 8.21
CA GLN A 54 13.56 26.96 7.20
C GLN A 54 14.97 26.58 7.69
N SER A 55 15.73 25.88 6.85
CA SER A 55 17.11 25.48 7.21
C SER A 55 17.99 26.70 7.54
N GLY A 56 18.78 26.60 8.60
CA GLY A 56 19.64 27.68 9.09
C GLY A 56 18.91 28.81 9.83
N ARG A 57 17.61 28.69 10.11
CA ARG A 57 16.87 29.61 10.99
C ARG A 57 16.39 28.91 12.25
N GLU A 58 16.12 29.70 13.29
CA GLU A 58 15.56 29.22 14.54
C GLU A 58 14.16 28.61 14.31
N ILE A 59 13.90 27.46 14.93
CA ILE A 59 12.66 26.70 14.73
C ILE A 59 11.56 27.29 15.61
N VAL A 60 10.54 27.87 14.98
CA VAL A 60 9.32 28.27 15.69
C VAL A 60 8.48 27.03 15.96
N THR A 61 8.40 26.58 17.22
CA THR A 61 7.64 25.39 17.62
C THR A 61 6.21 25.72 18.07
N ILE A 62 5.33 24.72 18.12
CA ILE A 62 3.93 24.90 18.53
C ILE A 62 3.85 24.99 20.05
N LEU A 63 3.47 26.16 20.57
CA LEU A 63 3.30 26.40 22.00
C LEU A 63 1.91 25.98 22.49
N GLU A 64 0.85 26.35 21.78
CA GLU A 64 -0.53 25.93 22.09
C GLU A 64 -1.51 26.04 20.92
N PHE A 65 -2.59 25.26 20.96
CA PHE A 65 -3.75 25.39 20.07
C PHE A 65 -4.85 26.24 20.70
N ALA A 66 -5.55 27.04 19.90
CA ALA A 66 -6.70 27.82 20.36
C ALA A 66 -7.93 26.94 20.62
N GLN A 67 -8.68 27.25 21.67
CA GLN A 67 -9.80 26.41 22.15
C GLN A 67 -10.99 26.33 21.18
N LYS A 68 -11.16 27.29 20.27
CA LYS A 68 -12.34 27.42 19.40
C LYS A 68 -11.95 27.43 17.92
N LEU A 69 -12.51 26.50 17.16
CA LEU A 69 -12.47 26.45 15.70
C LEU A 69 -13.63 27.29 15.13
N THR A 70 -13.39 28.12 14.13
CA THR A 70 -14.46 28.76 13.34
C THR A 70 -14.80 27.88 12.13
N VAL A 71 -16.06 27.49 11.96
CA VAL A 71 -16.51 26.76 10.75
C VAL A 71 -16.90 27.78 9.68
N ILE A 72 -16.24 27.73 8.51
CA ILE A 72 -16.60 28.62 7.39
C ILE A 72 -17.84 28.06 6.68
N ALA A 73 -18.92 28.84 6.63
CA ALA A 73 -20.16 28.49 5.94
C ALA A 73 -19.99 28.44 4.41
N SER A 74 -19.50 27.30 3.92
CA SER A 74 -19.30 26.95 2.51
C SER A 74 -19.70 25.47 2.30
N LYS A 75 -19.66 24.98 1.05
CA LYS A 75 -20.03 23.58 0.73
C LYS A 75 -19.26 22.55 1.58
N GLN A 76 -17.95 22.73 1.71
CA GLN A 76 -17.04 21.79 2.39
C GLN A 76 -16.81 22.10 3.88
N ARG A 77 -17.35 23.23 4.35
CA ARG A 77 -17.32 23.64 5.77
C ARG A 77 -15.92 23.55 6.42
N PRO A 78 -14.85 24.13 5.81
CA PRO A 78 -13.51 24.02 6.36
C PRO A 78 -13.40 24.77 7.70
N ARG A 79 -12.52 24.27 8.57
CA ARG A 79 -12.40 24.74 9.96
C ARG A 79 -11.19 25.65 10.07
N ARG A 80 -11.42 26.95 10.28
CA ARG A 80 -10.34 27.91 10.56
C ARG A 80 -9.98 27.83 12.04
N PHE A 81 -8.70 27.68 12.34
CA PHE A 81 -8.18 27.66 13.70
C PHE A 81 -6.89 28.45 13.82
N SER A 82 -6.52 28.72 15.06
CA SER A 82 -5.29 29.40 15.42
C SER A 82 -4.44 28.47 16.28
N LEU A 83 -3.13 28.55 16.09
CA LEU A 83 -2.13 28.03 17.02
C LEU A 83 -1.11 29.13 17.30
N LYS A 84 -0.39 29.01 18.41
CA LYS A 84 0.57 30.00 18.87
C LYS A 84 1.98 29.42 18.78
N GLY A 85 2.90 30.17 18.17
CA GLY A 85 4.30 29.78 18.08
C GLY A 85 5.09 30.03 19.37
N SER A 86 6.28 29.45 19.46
CA SER A 86 7.29 29.78 20.48
C SER A 86 7.74 31.24 20.42
N ASP A 87 7.61 31.89 19.25
CA ASP A 87 7.79 33.33 19.02
C ASP A 87 6.62 34.20 19.53
N HIS A 88 5.64 33.57 20.19
CA HIS A 88 4.39 34.15 20.69
C HIS A 88 3.49 34.80 19.64
N ARG A 89 3.70 34.53 18.35
CA ARG A 89 2.79 34.95 17.27
C ARG A 89 1.66 33.95 17.07
N GLU A 90 0.53 34.45 16.59
CA GLU A 90 -0.65 33.65 16.26
C GLU A 90 -0.62 33.27 14.77
N TYR A 91 -0.53 31.97 14.50
CA TYR A 91 -0.56 31.39 13.17
C TYR A 91 -1.95 30.81 12.91
N GLN A 92 -2.60 31.30 11.86
CA GLN A 92 -3.94 30.89 11.49
C GLN A 92 -3.90 29.91 10.31
N TYR A 93 -4.65 28.82 10.43
CA TYR A 93 -4.77 27.78 9.42
C TYR A 93 -6.23 27.51 9.11
N LEU A 94 -6.47 27.00 7.90
CA LEU A 94 -7.74 26.50 7.43
C LEU A 94 -7.61 25.00 7.19
N LEU A 95 -8.18 24.20 8.09
CA LEU A 95 -8.32 22.76 7.93
C LEU A 95 -9.40 22.48 6.88
N LYS A 96 -8.96 22.06 5.69
CA LYS A 96 -9.84 21.46 4.67
C LYS A 96 -9.93 19.95 4.92
N GLY A 97 -11.12 19.41 4.69
CA GLY A 97 -11.43 17.98 4.79
C GLY A 97 -12.32 17.56 3.63
N HIS A 98 -12.22 16.29 3.25
CA HIS A 98 -12.67 15.70 1.98
C HIS A 98 -12.05 16.37 0.73
N GLU A 99 -10.83 16.91 0.85
CA GLU A 99 -10.06 17.49 -0.27
C GLU A 99 -8.56 17.18 -0.16
N ASP A 100 -7.99 16.73 -1.28
CA ASP A 100 -6.55 16.53 -1.45
C ASP A 100 -5.84 17.86 -1.73
N LEU A 101 -4.87 18.22 -0.89
CA LEU A 101 -4.09 19.47 -0.97
C LEU A 101 -2.70 19.29 -1.60
N ARG A 102 -2.31 18.08 -2.04
CA ARG A 102 -1.00 17.85 -2.68
C ARG A 102 -0.83 18.70 -3.94
N GLN A 103 -1.90 18.89 -4.71
CA GLN A 103 -1.91 19.78 -5.89
C GLN A 103 -1.61 21.24 -5.50
N ASP A 104 -2.29 21.78 -4.50
CA ASP A 104 -2.04 23.13 -3.97
C ASP A 104 -0.59 23.27 -3.45
N GLU A 105 -0.03 22.24 -2.81
CA GLU A 105 1.37 22.24 -2.34
C GLU A 105 2.36 22.36 -3.52
N ARG A 106 2.20 21.54 -4.57
CA ARG A 106 3.06 21.61 -5.77
C ARG A 106 2.94 22.94 -6.49
N VAL A 107 1.75 23.53 -6.54
CA VAL A 107 1.56 24.88 -7.11
C VAL A 107 2.25 25.94 -6.26
N MET A 108 2.28 25.82 -4.93
CA MET A 108 3.08 26.73 -4.07
C MET A 108 4.60 26.54 -4.22
N GLN A 109 5.07 25.34 -4.58
CA GLN A 109 6.47 25.08 -4.95
C GLN A 109 6.79 25.77 -6.29
N LEU A 110 5.94 25.63 -7.32
CA LEU A 110 6.07 26.32 -8.61
C LEU A 110 6.09 27.85 -8.43
N PHE A 111 5.18 28.42 -7.64
CA PHE A 111 5.18 29.85 -7.35
C PHE A 111 6.44 30.31 -6.60
N SER A 112 7.06 29.42 -5.81
CA SER A 112 8.36 29.72 -5.18
C SER A 112 9.45 29.88 -6.23
N LEU A 113 9.50 29.00 -7.23
CA LEU A 113 10.41 29.11 -8.36
C LEU A 113 10.13 30.40 -9.16
N VAL A 114 8.87 30.66 -9.54
CA VAL A 114 8.52 31.87 -10.30
C VAL A 114 8.91 33.16 -9.56
N ASN A 115 8.70 33.22 -8.24
CA ASN A 115 9.13 34.37 -7.45
C ASN A 115 10.65 34.55 -7.44
N ASN A 116 11.42 33.47 -7.41
CA ASN A 116 12.88 33.54 -7.53
C ASN A 116 13.28 34.09 -8.91
N LEU A 117 12.67 33.59 -10.00
CA LEU A 117 12.93 34.06 -11.37
C LEU A 117 12.59 35.55 -11.55
N LEU A 118 11.43 35.99 -11.02
CA LEU A 118 11.02 37.41 -11.02
C LEU A 118 11.93 38.29 -10.16
N SER A 119 12.64 37.73 -9.18
CA SER A 119 13.61 38.48 -8.37
C SER A 119 14.97 38.65 -9.05
N VAL A 120 15.32 37.78 -10.01
CA VAL A 120 16.56 37.82 -10.79
C VAL A 120 16.45 38.79 -11.98
N ASP A 121 15.30 38.83 -12.67
CA ASP A 121 15.11 39.79 -13.76
C ASP A 121 15.01 41.24 -13.24
N THR A 122 15.85 42.12 -13.77
CA THR A 122 15.93 43.53 -13.38
C THR A 122 14.61 44.28 -13.59
N ASN A 123 13.88 44.00 -14.67
CA ASN A 123 12.62 44.69 -14.96
C ASN A 123 11.49 44.31 -13.98
N SER A 124 11.45 43.05 -13.59
CA SER A 124 10.54 42.47 -12.61
C SER A 124 10.87 42.92 -11.19
N TYR A 125 12.15 42.88 -10.82
CA TYR A 125 12.66 43.31 -9.52
C TYR A 125 12.37 44.79 -9.25
N MET A 126 12.70 45.68 -10.20
CA MET A 126 12.40 47.13 -10.09
C MET A 126 10.89 47.42 -9.91
N ARG A 127 10.02 46.55 -10.44
CA ARG A 127 8.55 46.67 -10.31
C ARG A 127 7.97 45.92 -9.11
N ARG A 128 8.81 45.22 -8.34
CA ARG A 128 8.45 44.36 -7.20
C ARG A 128 7.40 43.30 -7.56
N LEU A 129 7.54 42.67 -8.73
CA LEU A 129 6.66 41.59 -9.18
C LEU A 129 6.86 40.34 -8.31
N HIS A 130 5.78 39.84 -7.71
CA HIS A 130 5.82 38.70 -6.77
C HIS A 130 4.41 38.10 -6.60
N ILE A 131 4.31 36.77 -6.69
CA ILE A 131 3.09 36.00 -6.39
C ILE A 131 2.98 35.83 -4.87
N GLN A 132 1.87 36.25 -4.27
CA GLN A 132 1.66 36.00 -2.84
C GLN A 132 1.37 34.51 -2.61
N ARG A 133 2.23 33.86 -1.83
CA ARG A 133 2.11 32.45 -1.44
C ARG A 133 1.57 32.31 -0.02
N TYR A 134 1.10 31.11 0.29
CA TYR A 134 0.72 30.66 1.62
C TYR A 134 1.20 29.21 1.83
N PRO A 135 1.50 28.78 3.06
CA PRO A 135 1.92 27.40 3.31
C PRO A 135 0.76 26.44 3.08
N VAL A 136 1.05 25.28 2.50
CA VAL A 136 0.10 24.19 2.28
C VAL A 136 0.71 22.94 2.89
N ILE A 137 -0.02 22.26 3.77
CA ILE A 137 0.46 21.08 4.49
C ILE A 137 -0.61 19.98 4.35
N PRO A 138 -0.45 19.05 3.39
CA PRO A 138 -1.25 17.83 3.36
C PRO A 138 -1.07 17.05 4.67
N LEU A 139 -2.16 16.58 5.28
CA LEU A 139 -2.13 15.73 6.48
C LEU A 139 -2.54 14.29 6.16
N ALA A 140 -3.53 14.13 5.27
CA ALA A 140 -4.01 12.87 4.73
C ALA A 140 -4.50 13.09 3.28
N PRO A 141 -4.72 12.05 2.47
CA PRO A 141 -5.19 12.24 1.08
C PRO A 141 -6.56 12.91 0.94
N ASN A 142 -7.37 12.95 2.01
CA ASN A 142 -8.64 13.67 2.07
C ASN A 142 -8.59 14.89 3.03
N ALA A 143 -7.46 15.27 3.62
CA ALA A 143 -7.41 16.36 4.61
C ALA A 143 -6.07 17.11 4.67
N GLY A 144 -6.11 18.40 4.97
CA GLY A 144 -4.88 19.15 5.23
C GLY A 144 -5.10 20.61 5.63
N LEU A 145 -3.98 21.31 5.83
CA LEU A 145 -3.93 22.68 6.31
C LEU A 145 -3.52 23.64 5.19
N LEU A 146 -4.31 24.70 5.01
CA LEU A 146 -3.92 25.88 4.25
C LEU A 146 -3.59 27.01 5.23
N GLY A 147 -2.43 27.65 5.09
CA GLY A 147 -2.10 28.86 5.85
C GLY A 147 -3.09 29.97 5.54
N TYR A 148 -3.76 30.50 6.56
CA TYR A 148 -4.79 31.50 6.37
C TYR A 148 -4.15 32.87 6.08
N VAL A 149 -4.44 33.44 4.91
CA VAL A 149 -3.91 34.74 4.50
C VAL A 149 -4.60 35.86 5.29
N GLN A 150 -3.99 36.25 6.40
CA GLN A 150 -4.48 37.32 7.27
C GLN A 150 -4.64 38.63 6.50
N GLY A 151 -5.64 39.44 6.86
CA GLY A 151 -5.88 40.73 6.24
C GLY A 151 -6.42 40.70 4.80
N SER A 152 -6.87 39.55 4.29
CA SER A 152 -7.49 39.41 2.97
C SER A 152 -9.01 39.19 3.03
N ASP A 153 -9.72 39.56 1.95
CA ASP A 153 -11.14 39.28 1.71
C ASP A 153 -11.31 38.61 0.34
N THR A 154 -12.30 37.74 0.14
CA THR A 154 -12.66 37.31 -1.23
C THR A 154 -13.25 38.47 -2.03
N LEU A 155 -13.00 38.49 -3.34
CA LEU A 155 -13.61 39.45 -4.25
C LEU A 155 -15.14 39.39 -4.19
N HIS A 156 -15.71 38.19 -4.02
CA HIS A 156 -17.14 38.00 -3.74
C HIS A 156 -17.60 38.82 -2.51
N VAL A 157 -16.95 38.65 -1.36
CA VAL A 157 -17.31 39.36 -0.11
C VAL A 157 -17.16 40.87 -0.29
N LEU A 158 -16.07 41.32 -0.92
CA LEU A 158 -15.85 42.75 -1.18
C LEU A 158 -16.98 43.40 -2.01
N VAL A 159 -17.44 42.73 -3.07
CA VAL A 159 -18.54 43.25 -3.90
C VAL A 159 -19.88 43.10 -3.19
N ARG A 160 -20.12 42.00 -2.47
CA ARG A 160 -21.36 41.80 -1.70
C ARG A 160 -21.57 42.89 -0.66
N ASP A 161 -20.58 43.10 0.21
CA ASP A 161 -20.66 44.08 1.29
C ASP A 161 -20.84 45.51 0.73
N TYR A 162 -20.19 45.81 -0.41
CA TYR A 162 -20.40 47.07 -1.13
C TYR A 162 -21.83 47.22 -1.66
N ARG A 163 -22.35 46.22 -2.39
CA ARG A 163 -23.69 46.25 -2.99
C ARG A 163 -24.78 46.35 -1.91
N GLU A 164 -24.66 45.57 -0.84
CA GLU A 164 -25.55 45.63 0.32
C GLU A 164 -25.56 47.03 0.97
N SER A 165 -24.38 47.62 1.24
CA SER A 165 -24.27 48.97 1.80
C SER A 165 -24.92 50.07 0.93
N ARG A 166 -25.02 49.83 -0.39
CA ARG A 166 -25.62 50.75 -1.36
C ARG A 166 -27.03 50.33 -1.81
N LYS A 167 -27.61 49.27 -1.22
CA LYS A 167 -28.91 48.68 -1.59
C LYS A 167 -29.00 48.25 -3.08
N VAL A 168 -27.85 47.95 -3.69
CA VAL A 168 -27.77 47.38 -5.04
C VAL A 168 -28.03 45.87 -4.95
N LEU A 169 -28.83 45.32 -5.86
CA LEU A 169 -29.07 43.87 -5.86
C LEU A 169 -27.79 43.13 -6.24
N LEU A 170 -27.46 42.11 -5.45
CA LEU A 170 -26.24 41.34 -5.60
C LEU A 170 -26.12 40.67 -6.99
N ASN A 171 -27.24 40.21 -7.53
CA ASN A 171 -27.39 39.51 -8.81
C ASN A 171 -28.08 40.37 -9.89
N ILE A 172 -27.87 41.70 -9.88
CA ILE A 172 -28.54 42.62 -10.80
C ILE A 172 -28.27 42.31 -12.27
N GLU A 173 -27.02 41.99 -12.66
CA GLU A 173 -26.68 41.61 -14.02
C GLU A 173 -27.48 40.37 -14.47
N TYR A 174 -27.42 39.27 -13.71
CA TYR A 174 -28.20 38.05 -14.01
C TYR A 174 -29.71 38.30 -14.09
N ARG A 175 -30.24 39.22 -13.27
CA ARG A 175 -31.68 39.56 -13.30
C ARG A 175 -32.06 40.30 -14.58
N LEU A 176 -31.20 41.17 -15.10
CA LEU A 176 -31.43 41.86 -16.38
C LEU A 176 -31.36 40.88 -17.55
N MET A 177 -30.42 39.93 -17.52
CA MET A 177 -30.34 38.83 -18.49
C MET A 177 -31.63 38.02 -18.52
N LEU A 178 -32.12 37.55 -17.35
CA LEU A 178 -33.37 36.80 -17.25
C LEU A 178 -34.64 37.62 -17.55
N GLN A 179 -34.58 38.95 -17.42
CA GLN A 179 -35.68 39.84 -17.78
C GLN A 179 -35.80 40.00 -19.31
N MET A 180 -34.67 39.97 -20.02
CA MET A 180 -34.64 39.98 -21.49
C MET A 180 -34.94 38.60 -22.08
N ALA A 181 -34.33 37.54 -21.54
CA ALA A 181 -34.53 36.17 -21.96
C ALA A 181 -34.56 35.21 -20.75
N PRO A 182 -35.75 34.68 -20.35
CA PRO A 182 -35.87 33.84 -19.17
C PRO A 182 -35.14 32.49 -19.30
N ASP A 183 -34.99 31.98 -20.52
CA ASP A 183 -34.34 30.68 -20.83
C ASP A 183 -32.87 30.84 -21.27
N TYR A 184 -32.14 31.79 -20.66
CA TYR A 184 -30.76 32.16 -21.03
C TYR A 184 -29.81 30.97 -21.25
N GLU A 185 -29.91 29.92 -20.43
CA GLU A 185 -29.00 28.76 -20.51
C GLU A 185 -29.14 27.99 -21.83
N ASN A 186 -30.33 27.97 -22.45
CA ASN A 186 -30.64 27.24 -23.68
C ASN A 186 -30.43 28.06 -24.97
N LEU A 187 -30.07 29.35 -24.86
CA LEU A 187 -29.84 30.22 -26.01
C LEU A 187 -28.60 29.83 -26.82
N THR A 188 -28.63 30.12 -28.12
CA THR A 188 -27.46 30.02 -29.02
C THR A 188 -26.40 31.08 -28.68
N LEU A 189 -25.17 30.92 -29.18
CA LEU A 189 -24.06 31.80 -28.84
C LEU A 189 -24.35 33.29 -29.11
N LEU A 190 -24.83 33.64 -30.32
CA LEU A 190 -25.13 35.03 -30.69
C LEU A 190 -26.23 35.62 -29.79
N GLN A 191 -27.27 34.85 -29.48
CA GLN A 191 -28.34 35.26 -28.55
C GLN A 191 -27.82 35.45 -27.12
N LYS A 192 -26.85 34.63 -26.67
CA LYS A 192 -26.19 34.82 -25.38
C LYS A 192 -25.33 36.08 -25.35
N VAL A 193 -24.65 36.42 -26.45
CA VAL A 193 -23.89 37.68 -26.56
C VAL A 193 -24.84 38.88 -26.43
N GLU A 194 -25.93 38.93 -27.21
CA GLU A 194 -26.91 40.03 -27.18
C GLU A 194 -27.50 40.24 -25.76
N VAL A 195 -27.95 39.16 -25.11
CA VAL A 195 -28.53 39.23 -23.75
C VAL A 195 -27.47 39.58 -22.70
N PHE A 196 -26.21 39.19 -22.90
CA PHE A 196 -25.11 39.54 -22.02
C PHE A 196 -24.72 41.01 -22.17
N GLU A 197 -24.55 41.51 -23.41
CA GLU A 197 -24.31 42.91 -23.73
C GLU A 197 -25.37 43.82 -23.11
N TYR A 198 -26.65 43.53 -23.30
CA TYR A 198 -27.75 44.25 -22.67
C TYR A 198 -27.57 44.39 -21.15
N ALA A 199 -27.19 43.33 -20.45
CA ALA A 199 -26.97 43.36 -19.02
C ALA A 199 -25.69 44.14 -18.62
N LEU A 200 -24.66 44.14 -19.45
CA LEU A 200 -23.45 44.94 -19.25
C LEU A 200 -23.71 46.43 -19.46
N GLU A 201 -24.46 46.82 -20.49
CA GLU A 201 -24.82 48.23 -20.76
C GLU A 201 -25.70 48.82 -19.66
N ASN A 202 -26.67 48.04 -19.16
CA ASN A 202 -27.61 48.48 -18.12
C ASN A 202 -27.01 48.47 -16.70
N THR A 203 -25.71 48.24 -16.53
CA THR A 203 -25.05 48.21 -15.21
C THR A 203 -23.64 48.81 -15.23
N THR A 204 -23.21 49.48 -14.16
CA THR A 204 -21.95 50.25 -14.19
C THR A 204 -20.66 49.42 -14.13
N GLY A 205 -20.67 48.25 -13.47
CA GLY A 205 -19.48 47.41 -13.29
C GLY A 205 -18.30 48.07 -12.56
N GLN A 206 -18.53 49.15 -11.80
CA GLN A 206 -17.49 49.92 -11.10
C GLN A 206 -17.32 49.53 -9.62
N ASP A 207 -17.98 48.48 -9.14
CA ASP A 207 -18.03 48.11 -7.72
C ASP A 207 -16.63 47.96 -7.10
N LEU A 208 -15.74 47.18 -7.74
CA LEU A 208 -14.39 46.92 -7.24
C LEU A 208 -13.53 48.18 -7.20
N TYR A 209 -13.57 49.00 -8.26
CA TYR A 209 -12.90 50.31 -8.30
C TYR A 209 -13.30 51.18 -7.11
N ARG A 210 -14.61 51.26 -6.83
CA ARG A 210 -15.16 52.04 -5.71
C ARG A 210 -14.80 51.43 -4.36
N VAL A 211 -14.72 50.10 -4.23
CA VAL A 211 -14.24 49.44 -3.01
C VAL A 211 -12.77 49.73 -2.74
N LEU A 212 -11.90 49.67 -3.76
CA LEU A 212 -10.48 49.99 -3.61
C LEU A 212 -10.27 51.47 -3.20
N TRP A 213 -11.08 52.38 -3.75
CA TRP A 213 -11.10 53.78 -3.31
C TRP A 213 -11.59 53.92 -1.86
N LEU A 214 -12.80 53.45 -1.54
CA LEU A 214 -13.45 53.65 -0.24
C LEU A 214 -12.77 52.92 0.92
N LYS A 215 -12.05 51.80 0.67
CA LYS A 215 -11.25 51.09 1.69
C LYS A 215 -9.81 51.61 1.79
N SER A 216 -9.42 52.69 1.10
CA SER A 216 -8.08 53.28 1.20
C SER A 216 -8.04 54.47 2.16
N GLN A 217 -6.92 54.66 2.85
CA GLN A 217 -6.79 55.70 3.88
C GLN A 217 -6.71 57.11 3.29
N ASN A 218 -6.01 57.25 2.15
CA ASN A 218 -5.83 58.49 1.40
C ASN A 218 -5.61 58.18 -0.10
N SER A 219 -5.47 59.21 -0.93
CA SER A 219 -5.29 59.10 -2.38
C SER A 219 -3.95 58.49 -2.82
N GLU A 220 -2.88 58.70 -2.06
CA GLU A 220 -1.56 58.12 -2.31
C GLU A 220 -1.58 56.61 -2.10
N HIS A 221 -2.05 56.16 -0.93
CA HIS A 221 -2.22 54.74 -0.59
C HIS A 221 -3.22 54.06 -1.54
N TRP A 222 -4.25 54.76 -2.03
CA TRP A 222 -5.12 54.24 -3.09
C TRP A 222 -4.34 54.01 -4.40
N LEU A 223 -3.47 54.94 -4.80
CA LEU A 223 -2.67 54.80 -6.01
C LEU A 223 -1.68 53.62 -5.89
N GLU A 224 -0.96 53.51 -4.78
CA GLU A 224 -0.06 52.37 -4.50
C GLU A 224 -0.79 51.02 -4.52
N ARG A 225 -1.98 50.96 -3.90
CA ARG A 225 -2.82 49.77 -3.92
C ARG A 225 -3.30 49.42 -5.31
N ARG A 226 -3.68 50.41 -6.11
CA ARG A 226 -4.16 50.20 -7.49
C ARG A 226 -3.04 49.71 -8.40
N VAL A 227 -1.83 50.24 -8.24
CA VAL A 227 -0.63 49.74 -8.93
C VAL A 227 -0.32 48.29 -8.51
N SER A 228 -0.36 48.00 -7.20
CA SER A 228 -0.09 46.65 -6.66
C SER A 228 -1.15 45.63 -7.07
N TYR A 229 -2.43 46.01 -7.06
CA TYR A 229 -3.55 45.26 -7.62
C TYR A 229 -3.32 44.92 -9.10
N THR A 230 -3.03 45.93 -9.92
CA THR A 230 -2.86 45.76 -11.38
C THR A 230 -1.68 44.84 -11.70
N ARG A 231 -0.55 45.01 -11.01
CA ARG A 231 0.65 44.17 -11.19
C ARG A 231 0.45 42.74 -10.72
N SER A 232 -0.12 42.54 -9.53
CA SER A 232 -0.37 41.18 -8.99
C SER A 232 -1.42 40.42 -9.80
N LEU A 233 -2.45 41.11 -10.32
CA LEU A 233 -3.40 40.52 -11.26
C LEU A 233 -2.71 40.08 -12.56
N ALA A 234 -1.87 40.94 -13.16
CA ALA A 234 -1.12 40.61 -14.38
C ALA A 234 -0.18 39.40 -14.21
N VAL A 235 0.58 39.34 -13.10
CA VAL A 235 1.46 38.19 -12.81
C VAL A 235 0.63 36.90 -12.64
N ASN A 236 -0.46 36.95 -11.86
CA ASN A 236 -1.35 35.81 -11.65
C ASN A 236 -2.06 35.37 -12.95
N SER A 237 -2.40 36.29 -13.86
CA SER A 237 -2.97 35.99 -15.18
C SER A 237 -1.99 35.22 -16.06
N MET A 238 -0.73 35.67 -16.16
CA MET A 238 0.27 35.00 -17.00
C MET A 238 0.67 33.63 -16.45
N VAL A 239 0.89 33.53 -15.13
CA VAL A 239 1.25 32.26 -14.48
C VAL A 239 0.07 31.30 -14.48
N GLY A 240 -1.15 31.80 -14.27
CA GLY A 240 -2.39 31.04 -14.42
C GLY A 240 -2.59 30.51 -15.83
N HIS A 241 -2.30 31.30 -16.87
CA HIS A 241 -2.32 30.82 -18.26
C HIS A 241 -1.34 29.66 -18.47
N ILE A 242 -0.06 29.81 -18.08
CA ILE A 242 0.94 28.74 -18.25
C ILE A 242 0.49 27.45 -17.54
N LEU A 243 -0.01 27.55 -16.30
CA LEU A 243 -0.51 26.41 -15.52
C LEU A 243 -1.84 25.82 -16.06
N GLY A 244 -2.60 26.59 -16.84
CA GLY A 244 -3.97 26.23 -17.25
C GLY A 244 -4.97 26.24 -16.10
N LEU A 245 -4.92 27.29 -15.27
CA LEU A 245 -5.68 27.41 -14.02
C LEU A 245 -7.12 27.92 -14.26
N GLY A 246 -8.07 26.99 -14.22
CA GLY A 246 -9.52 27.24 -14.27
C GLY A 246 -10.18 27.43 -12.90
N ASP A 247 -11.50 27.54 -12.83
CA ASP A 247 -12.33 27.85 -11.64
C ASP A 247 -11.94 29.13 -10.89
N ARG A 248 -11.56 30.16 -11.65
CA ARG A 248 -11.24 31.49 -11.11
C ARG A 248 -12.50 32.33 -10.85
N HIS A 249 -13.53 31.76 -10.21
CA HIS A 249 -14.73 32.49 -9.82
C HIS A 249 -14.47 33.48 -8.65
N PRO A 250 -15.30 34.51 -8.40
CA PRO A 250 -15.00 35.59 -7.44
C PRO A 250 -14.74 35.18 -5.99
N SER A 251 -15.08 33.96 -5.59
CA SER A 251 -14.76 33.43 -4.25
C SER A 251 -13.36 32.81 -4.16
N ASN A 252 -12.72 32.47 -5.30
CA ASN A 252 -11.37 31.88 -5.39
C ASN A 252 -10.27 32.94 -5.65
N ILE A 253 -10.66 34.21 -5.63
CA ILE A 253 -9.78 35.38 -5.78
C ILE A 253 -9.89 36.20 -4.49
N LEU A 254 -8.81 36.25 -3.72
CA LEU A 254 -8.67 37.12 -2.56
C LEU A 254 -8.01 38.45 -2.97
N VAL A 255 -8.31 39.51 -2.22
CA VAL A 255 -7.63 40.80 -2.30
C VAL A 255 -7.15 41.21 -0.90
N GLU A 256 -5.87 41.54 -0.78
CA GLU A 256 -5.27 42.01 0.48
C GLU A 256 -5.77 43.44 0.82
N ARG A 257 -6.27 43.64 2.05
CA ARG A 257 -6.87 44.91 2.48
C ARG A 257 -5.86 46.06 2.61
N SER A 258 -4.61 45.76 2.95
CA SER A 258 -3.50 46.71 3.05
C SER A 258 -2.98 47.07 1.66
N THR A 259 -2.37 46.11 0.97
CA THR A 259 -1.61 46.35 -0.27
C THR A 259 -2.46 46.34 -1.54
N GLY A 260 -3.68 45.82 -1.52
CA GLY A 260 -4.49 45.59 -2.73
C GLY A 260 -4.02 44.42 -3.61
N LYS A 261 -3.00 43.64 -3.21
CA LYS A 261 -2.54 42.47 -3.97
C LYS A 261 -3.67 41.45 -4.18
N VAL A 262 -3.74 40.91 -5.39
CA VAL A 262 -4.61 39.79 -5.77
C VAL A 262 -3.91 38.48 -5.44
N ILE A 263 -4.66 37.53 -4.86
CA ILE A 263 -4.16 36.23 -4.44
C ILE A 263 -5.16 35.16 -4.88
N ASN A 264 -4.73 34.25 -5.74
CA ASN A 264 -5.56 33.10 -6.12
C ASN A 264 -5.49 32.04 -5.02
N ILE A 265 -6.63 31.41 -4.74
CA ILE A 265 -6.75 30.25 -3.85
C ILE A 265 -7.50 29.12 -4.56
N ASP A 266 -7.42 27.92 -4.00
CA ASP A 266 -8.07 26.69 -4.51
C ASP A 266 -7.53 26.30 -5.89
N PHE A 267 -6.55 25.40 -5.94
CA PHE A 267 -5.85 25.04 -7.19
C PHE A 267 -6.32 23.73 -7.81
N GLY A 268 -7.53 23.26 -7.49
CA GLY A 268 -8.06 21.98 -7.98
C GLY A 268 -8.12 21.85 -9.51
N ASP A 269 -8.55 22.90 -10.21
CA ASP A 269 -8.67 22.93 -11.67
C ASP A 269 -7.43 23.53 -12.34
N CYS A 270 -6.34 22.76 -12.43
CA CYS A 270 -5.16 23.11 -13.24
C CYS A 270 -5.22 22.42 -14.62
N PHE A 271 -4.23 22.69 -15.48
CA PHE A 271 -4.00 22.00 -16.75
C PHE A 271 -5.19 21.99 -17.74
N GLU A 272 -5.92 23.09 -17.84
CA GLU A 272 -7.08 23.25 -18.72
C GLU A 272 -8.25 22.28 -18.41
N ILE A 273 -8.27 21.60 -17.25
CA ILE A 273 -9.33 20.66 -16.87
C ILE A 273 -10.72 21.31 -17.00
N ALA A 274 -10.86 22.57 -16.57
CA ALA A 274 -12.12 23.30 -16.66
C ALA A 274 -12.53 23.69 -18.10
N THR A 275 -11.57 23.86 -19.02
CA THR A 275 -11.83 24.04 -20.46
C THR A 275 -12.27 22.74 -21.13
N LEU A 276 -11.81 21.59 -20.62
CA LEU A 276 -12.12 20.26 -21.13
C LEU A 276 -13.39 19.62 -20.52
N ARG A 277 -14.22 20.39 -19.80
CA ARG A 277 -15.47 19.89 -19.19
C ARG A 277 -16.63 19.85 -20.20
N ASP A 278 -17.37 18.74 -20.21
CA ASP A 278 -18.59 18.58 -21.03
C ASP A 278 -19.69 19.62 -20.70
N LYS A 279 -19.69 20.19 -19.50
CA LYS A 279 -20.73 21.14 -19.02
C LYS A 279 -20.08 22.44 -18.59
N PHE A 280 -20.50 23.53 -19.25
CA PHE A 280 -19.99 24.90 -19.04
C PHE A 280 -18.45 24.99 -19.11
N PRO A 281 -17.82 24.57 -20.23
CA PRO A 281 -16.38 24.66 -20.40
C PRO A 281 -15.88 26.10 -20.29
N GLU A 282 -14.71 26.30 -19.68
CA GLU A 282 -14.04 27.59 -19.69
C GLU A 282 -13.39 27.92 -21.04
N THR A 283 -13.81 29.03 -21.62
CA THR A 283 -13.36 29.54 -22.92
C THR A 283 -12.29 30.65 -22.83
N VAL A 284 -11.98 31.10 -21.61
CA VAL A 284 -11.01 32.19 -21.33
C VAL A 284 -9.71 31.65 -20.73
N PRO A 285 -8.53 32.19 -21.09
CA PRO A 285 -7.24 31.72 -20.57
C PRO A 285 -6.97 32.16 -19.12
N PHE A 286 -7.63 33.23 -18.69
CA PHE A 286 -7.71 33.72 -17.31
C PHE A 286 -8.87 34.70 -17.20
N ARG A 287 -9.35 34.93 -15.98
CA ARG A 287 -10.41 35.90 -15.73
C ARG A 287 -9.93 37.35 -15.92
N LEU A 288 -10.49 38.04 -16.91
CA LEU A 288 -10.33 39.50 -17.10
C LEU A 288 -11.67 40.18 -17.42
N THR A 289 -12.60 40.15 -16.46
CA THR A 289 -13.91 40.82 -16.65
C THR A 289 -13.81 42.34 -16.48
N ARG A 290 -14.78 43.08 -17.05
CA ARG A 290 -14.88 44.54 -16.93
C ARG A 290 -14.71 45.08 -15.50
N MET A 291 -15.15 44.34 -14.47
CA MET A 291 -15.03 44.79 -13.07
C MET A 291 -13.58 44.79 -12.59
N LEU A 292 -12.78 43.83 -13.07
CA LEU A 292 -11.35 43.78 -12.80
C LEU A 292 -10.62 44.86 -13.58
N THR A 293 -11.01 45.08 -14.85
CA THR A 293 -10.44 46.10 -15.74
C THR A 293 -10.73 47.53 -15.27
N HIS A 294 -11.97 47.84 -14.87
CA HIS A 294 -12.34 49.16 -14.35
C HIS A 294 -11.64 49.52 -13.03
N ALA A 295 -11.14 48.52 -12.30
CA ALA A 295 -10.35 48.73 -11.08
C ALA A 295 -8.88 49.08 -11.34
N MET A 296 -8.41 49.03 -12.60
CA MET A 296 -7.04 49.37 -13.00
C MET A 296 -6.80 50.89 -13.11
N GLU A 297 -5.63 51.25 -13.62
CA GLU A 297 -5.26 52.63 -13.98
C GLU A 297 -6.09 53.18 -15.16
N VAL A 298 -5.98 54.48 -15.45
CA VAL A 298 -6.75 55.14 -16.53
C VAL A 298 -6.44 54.56 -17.92
N GLY A 299 -5.22 54.06 -18.12
CA GLY A 299 -4.84 53.31 -19.33
C GLY A 299 -5.43 51.89 -19.42
N GLY A 300 -6.23 51.47 -18.44
CA GLY A 300 -6.89 50.17 -18.41
C GLY A 300 -5.91 49.01 -18.61
N ILE A 301 -6.23 48.16 -19.57
CA ILE A 301 -5.44 46.99 -19.96
C ILE A 301 -4.11 47.40 -20.62
N GLU A 302 -4.14 48.42 -21.48
CA GLU A 302 -3.01 48.88 -22.31
C GLU A 302 -1.86 49.53 -21.51
N GLY A 303 -2.10 49.88 -20.23
CA GLY A 303 -1.11 50.47 -19.35
C GLY A 303 -0.26 49.46 -18.57
N SER A 304 -0.22 49.65 -17.26
CA SER A 304 0.58 48.86 -16.31
C SER A 304 0.30 47.35 -16.37
N PHE A 305 -0.94 46.94 -16.72
CA PHE A 305 -1.33 45.54 -16.87
C PHE A 305 -0.59 44.85 -18.03
N ARG A 306 -0.79 45.30 -19.28
CA ARG A 306 -0.13 44.75 -20.48
C ARG A 306 1.39 44.69 -20.33
N ASN A 307 2.01 45.78 -19.87
CA ASN A 307 3.46 45.83 -19.67
C ASN A 307 3.93 44.78 -18.63
N THR A 308 3.18 44.59 -17.55
CA THR A 308 3.49 43.55 -16.55
C THR A 308 3.28 42.15 -17.10
N CYS A 309 2.27 41.93 -17.95
CA CYS A 309 2.06 40.67 -18.66
C CYS A 309 3.22 40.35 -19.61
N GLU A 310 3.67 41.32 -20.42
CA GLU A 310 4.84 41.17 -21.31
C GLU A 310 6.11 40.83 -20.53
N ILE A 311 6.41 41.54 -19.44
CA ILE A 311 7.59 41.28 -18.59
C ILE A 311 7.51 39.89 -17.96
N THR A 312 6.36 39.54 -17.37
CA THR A 312 6.18 38.23 -16.71
C THR A 312 6.29 37.09 -17.71
N MET A 313 5.60 37.19 -18.85
CA MET A 313 5.64 36.17 -19.90
C MET A 313 7.05 36.03 -20.49
N LYS A 314 7.80 37.13 -20.65
CA LYS A 314 9.21 37.07 -21.03
C LYS A 314 10.03 36.27 -20.02
N VAL A 315 9.96 36.59 -18.72
CA VAL A 315 10.73 35.87 -17.67
C VAL A 315 10.38 34.38 -17.65
N LEU A 316 9.11 34.01 -17.82
CA LEU A 316 8.69 32.61 -17.88
C LEU A 316 9.24 31.89 -19.13
N ARG A 317 9.21 32.54 -20.30
CA ARG A 317 9.71 31.96 -21.56
C ARG A 317 11.24 31.85 -21.62
N ASP A 318 11.95 32.86 -21.10
CA ASP A 318 13.41 32.87 -21.01
C ASP A 318 13.93 31.76 -20.06
N ASN A 319 13.15 31.40 -19.03
CA ASN A 319 13.47 30.37 -18.04
C ASN A 319 12.61 29.10 -18.19
N LYS A 320 12.15 28.80 -19.41
CA LYS A 320 11.24 27.68 -19.69
C LYS A 320 11.75 26.33 -19.16
N GLU A 321 13.05 26.08 -19.20
CA GLU A 321 13.65 24.78 -18.83
C GLU A 321 13.48 24.49 -17.33
N SER A 322 13.75 25.48 -16.47
CA SER A 322 13.52 25.40 -15.02
C SER A 322 12.04 25.19 -14.67
N LEU A 323 11.13 25.81 -15.42
CA LEU A 323 9.69 25.65 -15.22
C LEU A 323 9.19 24.29 -15.70
N MET A 324 9.63 23.84 -16.88
CA MET A 324 9.30 22.52 -17.41
C MET A 324 9.80 21.43 -16.46
N ALA A 325 11.01 21.50 -15.92
CA ALA A 325 11.53 20.50 -14.98
C ALA A 325 10.67 20.32 -13.71
N VAL A 326 10.16 21.41 -13.13
CA VAL A 326 9.24 21.34 -11.97
C VAL A 326 7.85 20.85 -12.36
N LEU A 327 7.36 21.24 -13.55
CA LEU A 327 6.07 20.80 -14.06
C LEU A 327 6.09 19.34 -14.53
N GLU A 328 7.22 18.83 -15.01
CA GLU A 328 7.43 17.43 -15.39
C GLU A 328 7.25 16.52 -14.18
N ALA A 329 7.97 16.81 -13.10
CA ALA A 329 7.85 16.10 -11.82
C ALA A 329 6.43 16.20 -11.20
N PHE A 330 5.63 17.19 -11.58
CA PHE A 330 4.25 17.39 -11.12
C PHE A 330 3.21 16.69 -12.00
N VAL A 331 3.40 16.65 -13.33
CA VAL A 331 2.51 15.99 -14.29
C VAL A 331 2.67 14.46 -14.24
N TYR A 332 3.89 13.96 -14.05
CA TYR A 332 4.18 12.54 -13.90
C TYR A 332 4.01 12.02 -12.46
N ASP A 333 3.54 12.84 -11.51
CA ASP A 333 3.19 12.37 -10.16
C ASP A 333 1.90 11.53 -10.20
N PRO A 334 1.97 10.20 -9.95
CA PRO A 334 0.81 9.31 -10.08
C PRO A 334 -0.28 9.61 -9.04
N LEU A 335 0.03 10.37 -7.97
CA LEU A 335 -0.93 10.78 -6.95
C LEU A 335 -1.81 11.96 -7.39
N ILE A 336 -1.51 12.60 -8.52
CA ILE A 336 -2.16 13.82 -9.02
C ILE A 336 -2.82 13.57 -10.39
N SER A 337 -2.24 12.66 -11.18
CA SER A 337 -2.73 12.27 -12.53
C SER A 337 -4.22 11.84 -12.58
N TRP A 338 -4.79 11.31 -11.48
CA TRP A 338 -6.20 10.86 -11.44
C TRP A 338 -7.22 11.95 -11.78
N ARG A 339 -6.97 13.23 -11.44
CA ARG A 339 -7.89 14.34 -11.79
C ARG A 339 -7.98 14.60 -13.30
N LEU A 340 -6.95 14.23 -14.07
CA LEU A 340 -6.98 14.34 -15.54
C LEU A 340 -7.92 13.30 -16.18
N MET A 341 -8.21 12.19 -15.49
CA MET A 341 -9.00 11.07 -16.03
C MET A 341 -10.51 11.29 -15.95
N GLN A 342 -11.01 12.06 -14.98
CA GLN A 342 -12.45 12.24 -14.70
C GLN A 342 -13.27 12.96 -15.80
N THR A 343 -12.65 13.38 -16.91
CA THR A 343 -13.28 14.19 -17.95
C THR A 343 -13.92 13.41 -19.10
N ASN A 344 -13.81 12.06 -19.13
CA ASN A 344 -14.15 11.27 -20.33
C ASN A 344 -15.24 10.21 -20.16
N GLU A 345 -15.88 10.07 -18.99
CA GLU A 345 -16.99 9.11 -18.81
C GLU A 345 -18.26 9.45 -19.62
N GLY A 346 -18.30 10.62 -20.28
CA GLY A 346 -19.41 11.09 -21.12
C GLY A 346 -19.37 10.68 -22.60
N LYS A 347 -18.29 10.05 -23.10
CA LYS A 347 -18.13 9.71 -24.53
C LYS A 347 -17.73 8.25 -24.76
N ARG A 348 -18.73 7.36 -24.76
CA ARG A 348 -18.68 6.14 -25.59
C ARG A 348 -19.32 6.44 -26.94
N ILE A 349 -18.78 5.84 -27.99
CA ILE A 349 -19.18 6.08 -29.38
C ILE A 349 -20.44 5.26 -29.70
N ASP A 350 -21.43 5.90 -30.34
CA ASP A 350 -22.69 5.27 -30.76
C ASP A 350 -22.50 4.41 -32.03
N ASP A 351 -22.19 3.11 -31.86
CA ASP A 351 -22.35 2.13 -32.96
C ASP A 351 -23.79 1.56 -32.97
N ASN A 352 -24.62 2.18 -33.80
CA ASN A 352 -26.03 1.83 -34.00
C ASN A 352 -26.22 0.45 -34.66
N THR A 353 -26.45 -0.63 -33.90
CA THR A 353 -26.95 -1.90 -34.52
C THR A 353 -27.86 -2.82 -33.70
N THR A 354 -28.27 -2.51 -32.45
CA THR A 354 -28.97 -3.52 -31.62
C THR A 354 -30.14 -3.03 -30.73
N GLU A 355 -30.80 -1.92 -31.06
CA GLU A 355 -31.84 -1.32 -30.19
C GLU A 355 -33.30 -1.45 -30.70
N LEU A 356 -33.63 -2.53 -31.40
CA LEU A 356 -35.00 -2.80 -31.92
C LEU A 356 -35.76 -3.94 -31.22
N ALA A 357 -35.21 -4.55 -30.18
CA ALA A 357 -35.73 -5.80 -29.60
C ALA A 357 -36.16 -5.77 -28.11
N ARG A 358 -36.12 -4.62 -27.42
CA ARG A 358 -36.43 -4.53 -25.96
C ARG A 358 -37.50 -3.53 -25.53
N ALA A 359 -38.21 -2.90 -26.47
CA ALA A 359 -39.32 -2.00 -26.19
C ALA A 359 -40.64 -2.73 -25.82
N ALA A 360 -40.64 -3.58 -24.78
CA ALA A 360 -41.84 -4.31 -24.34
C ALA A 360 -41.83 -4.78 -22.85
N ALA A 361 -41.55 -3.90 -21.89
CA ALA A 361 -41.95 -4.09 -20.48
C ALA A 361 -42.12 -2.75 -19.75
N HIS A 362 -43.10 -2.67 -18.84
CA HIS A 362 -43.57 -1.42 -18.21
C HIS A 362 -42.77 -1.02 -16.93
N PRO A 363 -42.93 0.21 -16.41
CA PRO A 363 -41.86 0.95 -15.74
C PRO A 363 -41.76 0.77 -14.21
N GLN A 364 -40.55 0.96 -13.67
CA GLN A 364 -40.32 1.19 -12.24
C GLN A 364 -39.36 2.37 -11.98
N GLY A 365 -39.81 3.30 -11.14
CA GLY A 365 -38.99 4.01 -10.15
C GLY A 365 -38.02 5.12 -10.64
N PRO A 366 -37.99 6.30 -9.99
CA PRO A 366 -36.94 7.28 -10.23
C PRO A 366 -35.62 6.82 -9.59
N GLY A 367 -34.62 6.50 -10.42
CA GLY A 367 -33.30 6.10 -9.94
C GLY A 367 -32.66 7.15 -9.03
N ARG A 368 -32.22 6.75 -7.83
CA ARG A 368 -31.39 7.58 -6.94
C ARG A 368 -30.11 7.96 -7.70
N ARG A 369 -29.93 9.25 -8.02
CA ARG A 369 -28.60 9.79 -8.36
C ARG A 369 -27.66 9.52 -7.19
N LYS A 370 -26.55 8.79 -7.42
CA LYS A 370 -25.46 8.67 -6.44
C LYS A 370 -24.97 10.08 -6.09
N LEU A 371 -25.22 10.51 -4.85
CA LEU A 371 -24.69 11.72 -4.23
C LEU A 371 -23.91 11.33 -2.96
N ARG A 372 -22.95 10.42 -3.15
CA ARG A 372 -21.85 10.14 -2.23
C ARG A 372 -20.63 9.86 -3.11
N ALA A 373 -19.54 10.56 -2.88
CA ALA A 373 -18.22 10.03 -3.18
C ALA A 373 -17.94 9.04 -2.05
N ASP A 374 -17.73 7.77 -2.38
CA ASP A 374 -17.32 6.78 -1.40
C ASP A 374 -15.83 6.99 -1.08
N GLU A 375 -15.40 6.84 0.17
CA GLU A 375 -13.96 6.90 0.47
C GLU A 375 -13.23 5.69 -0.13
N ASN A 376 -13.97 4.63 -0.46
CA ASN A 376 -13.49 3.48 -1.23
C ASN A 376 -13.31 3.77 -2.74
N ASP A 377 -13.87 4.83 -3.33
CA ASP A 377 -13.63 5.18 -4.75
C ASP A 377 -12.28 5.93 -4.96
N ILE A 378 -11.60 6.33 -3.88
CA ILE A 378 -10.28 6.99 -3.91
C ILE A 378 -9.14 6.04 -3.48
N PHE A 379 -9.49 4.94 -2.78
CA PHE A 379 -8.55 3.90 -2.31
C PHE A 379 -8.85 2.50 -2.84
N GLY A 380 -9.88 2.33 -3.67
CA GLY A 380 -10.24 1.06 -4.30
C GLY A 380 -9.50 0.83 -5.63
N GLU A 381 -9.06 -0.41 -5.80
CA GLU A 381 -8.93 -1.10 -7.09
C GLU A 381 -8.17 -0.37 -8.22
N ALA A 382 -6.84 -0.34 -8.07
CA ALA A 382 -5.95 -0.53 -9.23
C ALA A 382 -5.54 -2.02 -9.30
N GLY A 383 -6.53 -2.90 -9.52
CA GLY A 383 -6.39 -4.35 -9.54
C GLY A 383 -7.72 -5.05 -9.22
N GLY A 384 -8.48 -5.56 -10.19
CA GLY A 384 -8.21 -5.49 -11.62
C GLY A 384 -9.40 -5.82 -12.52
N ALA A 385 -10.19 -4.81 -12.89
CA ALA A 385 -11.20 -4.95 -13.93
C ALA A 385 -10.58 -4.75 -15.34
N SER A 386 -10.32 -5.85 -16.04
CA SER A 386 -9.86 -5.95 -17.44
C SER A 386 -8.37 -5.66 -17.72
N ALA A 387 -7.57 -6.73 -17.82
CA ALA A 387 -6.17 -6.68 -18.26
C ALA A 387 -5.95 -6.18 -19.70
N VAL A 388 -6.99 -6.15 -20.54
CA VAL A 388 -6.96 -5.48 -21.86
C VAL A 388 -7.17 -3.96 -21.71
N GLY A 389 -7.89 -3.54 -20.68
CA GLY A 389 -8.16 -2.13 -20.37
C GLY A 389 -7.00 -1.42 -19.68
N ASP A 390 -6.21 -2.10 -18.87
CA ASP A 390 -5.17 -1.44 -18.05
C ASP A 390 -3.89 -1.11 -18.83
N HIS A 391 -3.51 -1.91 -19.85
CA HIS A 391 -2.48 -1.50 -20.81
C HIS A 391 -2.88 -0.21 -21.55
N LEU A 392 -4.11 -0.18 -22.08
CA LEU A 392 -4.66 1.00 -22.74
C LEU A 392 -4.84 2.17 -21.74
N GLY A 393 -5.18 1.89 -20.49
CA GLY A 393 -5.35 2.88 -19.42
C GLY A 393 -4.04 3.53 -18.98
N ARG A 394 -2.94 2.77 -18.98
CA ARG A 394 -1.58 3.26 -18.73
C ARG A 394 -1.05 4.05 -19.91
N GLU A 395 -1.22 3.54 -21.14
CA GLU A 395 -0.91 4.27 -22.37
C GLU A 395 -1.71 5.58 -22.47
N VAL A 396 -3.01 5.57 -22.20
CA VAL A 396 -3.85 6.79 -22.20
C VAL A 396 -3.48 7.76 -21.07
N ARG A 397 -3.03 7.26 -19.90
CA ARG A 397 -2.48 8.10 -18.83
C ARG A 397 -1.22 8.82 -19.28
N ASP A 398 -0.28 8.09 -19.87
CA ASP A 398 0.99 8.64 -20.34
C ASP A 398 0.80 9.55 -21.56
N HIS A 399 -0.03 9.18 -22.54
CA HIS A 399 -0.41 10.04 -23.66
C HIS A 399 -1.09 11.34 -23.21
N ARG A 400 -1.90 11.31 -22.15
CA ARG A 400 -2.54 12.53 -21.62
C ARG A 400 -1.59 13.37 -20.76
N ALA A 401 -0.70 12.75 -20.00
CA ALA A 401 0.40 13.44 -19.33
C ALA A 401 1.30 14.17 -20.35
N VAL A 402 1.68 13.48 -21.43
CA VAL A 402 2.43 14.05 -22.57
C VAL A 402 1.65 15.18 -23.24
N SER A 403 0.34 15.04 -23.48
CA SER A 403 -0.44 16.12 -24.12
C SER A 403 -0.56 17.38 -23.25
N VAL A 404 -0.65 17.22 -21.92
CA VAL A 404 -0.58 18.34 -20.96
C VAL A 404 0.82 18.98 -20.96
N TYR A 405 1.87 18.17 -20.91
CA TYR A 405 3.26 18.63 -20.98
C TYR A 405 3.53 19.42 -22.26
N GLU A 406 3.18 18.87 -23.42
CA GLU A 406 3.24 19.54 -24.72
C GLU A 406 2.43 20.84 -24.74
N ARG A 407 1.22 20.86 -24.14
CA ARG A 407 0.38 22.06 -24.10
C ARG A 407 1.07 23.18 -23.31
N VAL A 408 1.70 22.87 -22.17
CA VAL A 408 2.46 23.88 -21.42
C VAL A 408 3.74 24.30 -22.15
N GLN A 409 4.44 23.36 -22.78
CA GLN A 409 5.61 23.67 -23.62
C GLN A 409 5.25 24.57 -24.81
N LYS A 410 4.09 24.35 -25.46
CA LYS A 410 3.54 25.21 -26.52
C LYS A 410 3.24 26.62 -26.00
N LYS A 411 2.66 26.77 -24.80
CA LYS A 411 2.49 28.08 -24.14
C LYS A 411 3.82 28.78 -23.86
N LEU A 412 4.81 28.07 -23.31
CA LEU A 412 6.16 28.61 -23.02
C LEU A 412 7.03 28.86 -24.26
N THR A 413 6.63 28.38 -25.44
CA THR A 413 7.30 28.66 -26.73
C THR A 413 6.54 29.65 -27.61
N GLY A 414 5.33 30.05 -27.24
CA GLY A 414 4.46 30.93 -28.04
C GLY A 414 3.79 30.23 -29.22
N ARG A 415 3.63 28.90 -29.16
CA ARG A 415 2.99 28.04 -30.17
C ARG A 415 1.62 27.52 -29.69
N ASP A 416 0.95 28.28 -28.83
CA ASP A 416 -0.29 27.91 -28.14
C ASP A 416 -1.57 28.21 -28.93
N PHE A 417 -1.50 29.10 -29.92
CA PHE A 417 -2.59 29.40 -30.87
C PHE A 417 -2.42 28.68 -32.21
N ASP A 418 -1.19 28.56 -32.67
CA ASP A 418 -0.79 27.92 -33.93
C ASP A 418 0.48 27.10 -33.64
N PRO A 419 0.47 25.76 -33.84
CA PRO A 419 1.63 24.91 -33.56
C PRO A 419 2.87 25.23 -34.41
N ASP A 420 2.66 25.72 -35.64
CA ASP A 420 3.71 25.91 -36.63
C ASP A 420 4.35 27.31 -36.54
N VAL A 421 3.60 28.30 -36.05
CA VAL A 421 4.04 29.71 -36.00
C VAL A 421 4.39 30.15 -34.55
N PRO A 422 5.68 30.31 -34.21
CA PRO A 422 6.08 30.81 -32.89
C PRO A 422 5.79 32.31 -32.75
N LEU A 423 4.88 32.66 -31.85
CA LEU A 423 4.53 34.04 -31.55
C LEU A 423 5.57 34.73 -30.66
N SER A 424 5.80 36.02 -30.91
CA SER A 424 6.55 36.88 -29.99
C SER A 424 5.76 37.09 -28.68
N VAL A 425 6.46 37.44 -27.60
CA VAL A 425 5.84 37.66 -26.28
C VAL A 425 4.68 38.65 -26.36
N LYS A 426 4.86 39.74 -27.11
CA LYS A 426 3.83 40.78 -27.28
C LYS A 426 2.58 40.24 -27.97
N VAL A 427 2.75 39.63 -29.15
CA VAL A 427 1.63 39.08 -29.95
C VAL A 427 0.91 37.95 -29.22
N GLN A 428 1.62 37.15 -28.42
CA GLN A 428 1.00 36.14 -27.56
C GLN A 428 0.15 36.79 -26.46
N VAL A 429 0.69 37.78 -25.74
CA VAL A 429 -0.04 38.53 -24.70
C VAL A 429 -1.24 39.28 -25.29
N ASP A 430 -1.11 39.87 -26.49
CA ASP A 430 -2.21 40.49 -27.24
C ASP A 430 -3.38 39.52 -27.45
N LYS A 431 -3.10 38.33 -28.02
CA LYS A 431 -4.13 37.32 -28.29
C LYS A 431 -4.78 36.79 -27.00
N LEU A 432 -3.99 36.58 -25.94
CA LEU A 432 -4.51 36.12 -24.65
C LEU A 432 -5.44 37.13 -23.99
N ILE A 433 -5.08 38.42 -24.05
CA ILE A 433 -5.93 39.51 -23.57
C ILE A 433 -7.24 39.55 -24.36
N LEU A 434 -7.17 39.53 -25.70
CA LEU A 434 -8.35 39.53 -26.58
C LEU A 434 -9.28 38.34 -26.26
N GLN A 435 -8.74 37.14 -26.07
CA GLN A 435 -9.51 35.95 -25.71
C GLN A 435 -10.17 36.09 -24.32
N ALA A 436 -9.46 36.65 -23.34
CA ALA A 436 -9.96 36.85 -21.98
C ALA A 436 -11.04 37.95 -21.86
N THR A 437 -11.03 38.93 -22.78
CA THR A 437 -12.03 40.01 -22.84
C THR A 437 -13.18 39.77 -23.82
N SER A 438 -13.11 38.74 -24.67
CA SER A 438 -14.14 38.45 -25.67
C SER A 438 -15.50 38.17 -25.00
N LEU A 439 -16.53 38.88 -25.47
CA LEU A 439 -17.91 38.72 -24.99
C LEU A 439 -18.48 37.34 -25.37
N GLU A 440 -18.10 36.80 -26.53
CA GLU A 440 -18.45 35.44 -26.98
C GLU A 440 -17.92 34.39 -26.02
N ASN A 441 -16.71 34.57 -25.49
CA ASN A 441 -16.14 33.66 -24.49
C ASN A 441 -16.82 33.86 -23.14
N LEU A 442 -16.91 35.11 -22.68
CA LEU A 442 -17.46 35.44 -21.36
C LEU A 442 -18.93 35.03 -21.20
N CYS A 443 -19.78 35.15 -22.22
CA CYS A 443 -21.21 34.80 -22.12
C CYS A 443 -21.47 33.29 -22.02
N GLN A 444 -20.49 32.44 -22.40
CA GLN A 444 -20.57 30.98 -22.28
C GLN A 444 -20.21 30.46 -20.88
N LEU A 445 -19.54 31.29 -20.06
CA LEU A 445 -19.17 30.93 -18.69
C LEU A 445 -20.41 30.71 -17.80
N PHE A 446 -20.30 29.80 -16.83
CA PHE A 446 -21.39 29.51 -15.90
C PHE A 446 -21.91 30.78 -15.18
N SER A 447 -23.23 30.90 -15.03
CA SER A 447 -23.88 32.12 -14.54
C SER A 447 -23.43 32.53 -13.13
N GLY A 448 -23.08 31.56 -12.27
CA GLY A 448 -22.50 31.76 -10.94
C GLY A 448 -21.05 32.27 -10.93
N TRP A 449 -20.37 32.27 -12.07
CA TRP A 449 -19.03 32.81 -12.23
C TRP A 449 -19.05 34.25 -12.71
N LEU A 450 -20.01 34.61 -13.57
CA LEU A 450 -20.22 35.99 -14.01
C LEU A 450 -20.79 36.87 -12.89
N ASN A 451 -21.56 36.27 -11.96
CA ASN A 451 -22.29 36.99 -10.93
C ASN A 451 -21.77 36.69 -9.52
N VAL A 452 -21.95 37.64 -8.60
CA VAL A 452 -21.64 37.50 -7.17
C VAL A 452 -22.76 36.70 -6.46
N LYS A 453 -23.15 35.54 -7.00
CA LYS A 453 -24.27 34.74 -6.47
C LYS A 453 -23.82 33.98 -5.20
N ASN A 454 -24.68 33.87 -4.18
CA ASN A 454 -24.42 32.97 -3.06
C ASN A 454 -24.43 31.52 -3.57
N ILE A 455 -23.31 30.80 -3.40
CA ILE A 455 -23.11 29.44 -3.90
C ILE A 455 -23.86 28.38 -3.03
N SER A 456 -24.48 28.80 -1.93
CA SER A 456 -25.22 27.94 -0.98
C SER A 456 -26.62 27.50 -1.43
N ASP A 457 -27.26 28.22 -2.35
CA ASP A 457 -28.72 28.15 -2.53
C ASP A 457 -29.15 27.25 -3.70
N HIS A 458 -28.72 25.99 -3.66
CA HIS A 458 -29.17 24.94 -4.60
C HIS A 458 -29.73 23.71 -3.88
N HIS A 459 -30.98 23.83 -3.44
CA HIS A 459 -31.87 22.69 -3.18
C HIS A 459 -33.13 22.87 -4.05
N PRO A 460 -33.58 21.88 -4.84
CA PRO A 460 -34.93 21.92 -5.39
C PRO A 460 -35.94 21.84 -4.24
N TYR A 461 -37.14 22.40 -4.44
CA TYR A 461 -38.20 22.63 -3.43
C TYR A 461 -38.02 23.84 -2.50
N ARG A 462 -38.78 24.90 -2.79
CA ARG A 462 -39.16 25.96 -1.84
C ARG A 462 -40.28 25.45 -0.91
N PRO A 463 -40.35 25.90 0.36
CA PRO A 463 -41.23 27.05 0.65
C PRO A 463 -40.73 28.06 1.73
N LYS A 464 -41.09 29.34 1.49
CA LYS A 464 -41.31 30.51 2.40
C LYS A 464 -40.51 30.66 3.73
N MET A 465 -39.86 31.82 3.89
CA MET A 465 -39.36 32.37 5.18
C MET A 465 -40.50 32.86 6.11
N PRO A 466 -40.22 33.15 7.41
CA PRO A 466 -39.92 34.55 7.77
C PRO A 466 -38.88 34.82 8.90
N ARG A 467 -38.05 35.86 8.69
CA ARG A 467 -37.55 36.90 9.63
C ARG A 467 -36.94 36.52 11.01
N GLY A 468 -35.69 36.96 11.24
CA GLY A 468 -35.10 37.12 12.59
C GLY A 468 -33.62 37.53 12.62
N ILE A 469 -33.32 38.73 13.12
CA ILE A 469 -32.00 39.35 13.47
C ILE A 469 -32.09 39.62 15.01
N PRO A 470 -31.04 39.79 15.89
CA PRO A 470 -29.62 40.17 15.68
C PRO A 470 -28.50 39.52 16.56
N ASN A 471 -27.22 39.88 16.28
CA ASN A 471 -26.12 40.20 17.24
C ASN A 471 -25.51 39.08 18.17
N ALA A 472 -24.27 39.15 18.69
CA ALA A 472 -23.16 40.11 18.53
C ALA A 472 -21.80 39.57 19.05
N LYS A 473 -20.73 40.29 18.67
CA LYS A 473 -19.46 40.57 19.38
C LYS A 473 -18.34 39.51 19.55
N ARG A 474 -17.16 39.97 19.10
CA ARG A 474 -15.78 39.61 19.48
C ARG A 474 -15.48 39.92 20.96
N ASP A 475 -14.38 39.36 21.50
CA ASP A 475 -13.11 40.09 21.77
C ASP A 475 -12.03 39.15 22.39
N ASP A 476 -10.76 39.36 21.99
CA ASP A 476 -9.51 39.59 22.77
C ASP A 476 -9.35 38.99 24.21
N THR A 477 -8.19 38.62 24.77
CA THR A 477 -6.72 38.66 24.48
C THR A 477 -6.05 37.55 25.37
N GLY A 478 -4.78 37.11 25.34
CA GLY A 478 -3.53 37.85 25.61
C GLY A 478 -2.50 37.06 26.48
N ILE A 479 -1.58 36.33 25.82
CA ILE A 479 -0.16 35.95 26.14
C ILE A 479 0.46 36.27 27.55
N ARG A 480 1.21 35.32 28.18
CA ARG A 480 2.63 35.40 28.72
C ARG A 480 3.23 33.97 29.00
N TYR A 481 4.43 33.60 28.51
CA TYR A 481 5.80 33.52 29.15
C TYR A 481 5.89 32.63 30.45
N THR A 482 6.89 31.75 30.76
CA THR A 482 8.22 31.36 30.16
C THR A 482 8.84 30.04 30.71
N THR A 483 9.69 29.34 29.91
CA THR A 483 10.90 28.46 30.18
C THR A 483 11.18 27.71 31.51
N PHE A 484 11.63 26.43 31.41
CA PHE A 484 13.06 25.99 31.58
C PHE A 484 13.32 24.51 31.14
N HIS A 485 14.60 24.15 30.98
CA HIS A 485 15.16 22.82 30.58
C HIS A 485 15.79 22.10 31.82
N VAL A 486 16.20 20.81 31.89
CA VAL A 486 16.50 19.63 31.02
C VAL A 486 16.30 18.33 31.88
N PRO A 487 16.54 17.04 31.50
CA PRO A 487 17.04 16.39 30.25
C PRO A 487 16.12 15.20 29.78
N LEU A 488 16.70 14.06 29.32
CA LEU A 488 16.09 12.74 29.06
C LEU A 488 16.69 11.67 30.00
N ALA A 489 15.95 10.59 30.30
CA ALA A 489 16.38 9.50 31.19
C ALA A 489 16.61 8.16 30.45
N THR A 490 17.57 7.37 30.95
CA THR A 490 17.87 5.98 30.54
C THR A 490 17.13 4.97 31.42
N ASN A 491 16.67 3.85 30.86
CA ASN A 491 15.98 2.76 31.58
C ASN A 491 16.95 1.59 31.93
N PRO A 492 16.64 0.68 32.89
CA PRO A 492 17.65 0.27 33.87
C PRO A 492 17.76 -1.26 33.99
N LYS A 493 18.54 -1.91 33.12
CA LYS A 493 18.92 -3.32 33.26
C LYS A 493 20.37 -3.57 32.85
N GLN A 494 21.30 -3.21 33.74
CA GLN A 494 22.62 -3.83 34.00
C GLN A 494 23.44 -2.91 34.92
N LEU A 495 23.29 -3.07 36.24
CA LEU A 495 24.30 -2.60 37.20
C LEU A 495 25.17 -3.81 37.56
N GLY A 496 26.45 -3.82 37.17
CA GLY A 496 27.32 -4.94 37.55
C GLY A 496 28.56 -5.23 36.71
N SER A 497 29.28 -4.23 36.18
CA SER A 497 30.70 -4.46 35.82
C SER A 497 31.53 -3.17 35.84
N THR A 498 32.60 -3.17 36.62
CA THR A 498 33.47 -2.04 36.92
C THR A 498 34.60 -1.88 35.88
N TYR A 499 34.30 -1.32 34.70
CA TYR A 499 35.37 -0.98 33.74
C TYR A 499 35.15 0.26 32.85
N LEU A 500 34.80 1.41 33.45
CA LEU A 500 34.92 2.71 32.79
C LEU A 500 36.28 3.37 33.09
N LYS A 501 37.24 3.18 32.17
CA LYS A 501 38.39 4.08 32.00
C LYS A 501 38.25 4.82 30.67
N SER A 502 38.63 6.09 30.66
CA SER A 502 38.43 7.04 29.56
C SER A 502 38.82 6.50 28.17
N GLU A 503 37.95 6.69 27.19
CA GLU A 503 38.05 6.20 25.81
C GLU A 503 39.33 6.63 25.06
N ASN A 504 39.98 7.70 25.52
CA ASN A 504 41.22 8.27 24.97
C ASN A 504 42.48 7.38 25.11
N GLN A 505 42.39 6.22 25.76
CA GLN A 505 43.56 5.32 25.97
C GLN A 505 43.50 3.98 25.23
N THR A 506 42.46 3.69 24.44
CA THR A 506 42.41 2.42 23.69
C THR A 506 43.38 2.43 22.50
N VAL A 507 44.14 1.34 22.33
CA VAL A 507 45.04 1.12 21.18
C VAL A 507 44.27 1.19 19.85
N TRP A 508 43.01 0.75 19.87
CA TRP A 508 42.06 0.80 18.76
C TRP A 508 41.81 2.22 18.24
N HIS A 509 41.52 3.19 19.12
CA HIS A 509 41.27 4.57 18.70
C HIS A 509 42.52 5.23 18.08
N ARG A 510 43.70 4.91 18.60
CA ARG A 510 45.00 5.39 18.08
C ARG A 510 45.38 4.76 16.73
N ASN A 511 44.97 3.51 16.48
CA ASN A 511 45.14 2.84 15.19
C ASN A 511 44.14 3.34 14.14
N ALA A 512 42.90 3.65 14.53
CA ALA A 512 41.90 4.26 13.65
C ALA A 512 42.40 5.60 13.09
N GLN A 513 42.86 6.52 13.95
CA GLN A 513 43.40 7.82 13.52
C GLN A 513 44.66 7.70 12.64
N LYS A 514 45.50 6.67 12.83
CA LYS A 514 46.64 6.41 11.94
C LYS A 514 46.20 6.01 10.53
N LYS A 515 45.16 5.19 10.38
CA LYS A 515 44.59 4.86 9.06
C LYS A 515 44.02 6.08 8.37
N THR A 516 43.27 6.94 9.06
CA THR A 516 42.67 8.15 8.48
C THR A 516 43.72 9.16 7.96
N LYS A 517 44.92 9.21 8.58
CA LYS A 517 46.02 10.07 8.13
C LYS A 517 46.82 9.52 6.94
N GLN A 518 46.85 8.20 6.72
CA GLN A 518 47.52 7.63 5.54
C GLN A 518 46.67 7.70 4.27
N SER A 519 45.34 7.82 4.38
CA SER A 519 44.43 7.89 3.24
C SER A 519 44.21 9.29 2.66
N GLN A 520 45.08 10.27 2.97
CA GLN A 520 45.01 11.64 2.41
C GLN A 520 46.15 12.00 1.45
N GLU A 521 47.11 11.09 1.19
CA GLU A 521 48.21 11.30 0.25
C GLU A 521 48.24 10.24 -0.86
N GLU A 522 47.14 10.08 -1.61
CA GLU A 522 47.17 9.46 -2.95
C GLU A 522 46.01 9.97 -3.82
N GLY A 523 46.28 10.25 -5.09
CA GLY A 523 45.45 11.13 -5.92
C GLY A 523 44.30 10.45 -6.68
N THR A 524 43.13 11.09 -6.65
CA THR A 524 42.06 11.07 -7.67
C THR A 524 41.64 9.75 -8.32
N SER A 525 40.50 9.22 -7.87
CA SER A 525 39.55 8.47 -8.70
C SER A 525 38.12 8.99 -8.42
N PRO A 526 37.14 8.88 -9.33
CA PRO A 526 35.81 9.47 -9.12
C PRO A 526 35.09 8.86 -7.91
N GLU A 527 34.30 9.68 -7.21
CA GLU A 527 33.62 9.32 -5.96
C GLU A 527 32.85 8.00 -6.08
N ALA A 528 33.36 6.95 -5.43
CA ALA A 528 32.74 5.64 -5.46
C ALA A 528 31.38 5.68 -4.77
N ARG A 529 30.30 5.37 -5.51
CA ARG A 529 28.92 5.37 -4.98
C ARG A 529 28.84 4.53 -3.70
N ARG A 530 28.25 5.09 -2.65
CA ARG A 530 28.07 4.43 -1.33
C ARG A 530 27.36 3.08 -1.51
N GLY A 531 27.99 2.00 -1.00
CA GLY A 531 27.53 0.61 -1.18
C GLY A 531 28.05 -0.12 -2.43
N SER A 532 28.91 0.48 -3.25
CA SER A 532 29.46 -0.17 -4.48
C SER A 532 30.42 -1.33 -4.23
N GLN A 533 31.02 -1.41 -3.03
CA GLN A 533 31.91 -2.50 -2.57
C GLN A 533 31.22 -3.46 -1.58
N VAL A 534 29.87 -3.42 -1.52
CA VAL A 534 29.06 -4.32 -0.71
C VAL A 534 28.16 -5.12 -1.63
N LEU A 535 28.20 -6.43 -1.52
CA LEU A 535 27.31 -7.37 -2.20
C LEU A 535 26.22 -7.81 -1.24
N VAL A 536 25.00 -7.95 -1.74
CA VAL A 536 23.85 -8.44 -0.98
C VAL A 536 23.42 -9.76 -1.60
N ILE A 537 23.39 -10.82 -0.80
CA ILE A 537 23.05 -12.17 -1.22
C ILE A 537 21.79 -12.59 -0.47
N HIS A 538 20.70 -12.82 -1.21
CA HIS A 538 19.44 -13.36 -0.70
C HIS A 538 19.18 -14.71 -1.40
N PRO A 539 19.54 -15.84 -0.75
CA PRO A 539 19.25 -17.18 -1.27
C PRO A 539 17.75 -17.49 -1.18
N GLY A 540 17.25 -18.33 -2.08
CA GLY A 540 15.86 -18.80 -2.04
C GLY A 540 15.69 -20.12 -2.79
N SER A 541 14.64 -20.88 -2.50
CA SER A 541 14.48 -22.26 -2.99
C SER A 541 14.30 -22.36 -4.52
N ARG A 542 13.74 -21.32 -5.16
CA ARG A 542 13.60 -21.22 -6.63
C ARG A 542 14.52 -20.18 -7.27
N PHE A 543 14.79 -19.07 -6.58
CA PHE A 543 15.56 -17.96 -7.13
C PHE A 543 16.57 -17.43 -6.12
N LEU A 544 17.80 -17.24 -6.57
CA LEU A 544 18.85 -16.49 -5.90
C LEU A 544 18.72 -15.01 -6.33
N ARG A 545 18.74 -14.08 -5.37
CA ARG A 545 18.76 -12.63 -5.63
C ARG A 545 20.09 -12.06 -5.16
N ILE A 546 20.87 -11.52 -6.07
CA ILE A 546 22.24 -11.05 -5.81
C ILE A 546 22.56 -9.76 -6.57
N GLY A 547 23.30 -8.85 -5.95
CA GLY A 547 23.70 -7.58 -6.57
C GLY A 547 24.60 -6.77 -5.65
N ARG A 548 25.09 -5.62 -6.13
CA ARG A 548 25.76 -4.64 -5.25
C ARG A 548 24.71 -3.87 -4.48
N ALA A 549 25.00 -3.45 -3.25
CA ALA A 549 24.09 -2.61 -2.48
C ALA A 549 23.78 -1.29 -3.23
N SER A 550 24.71 -0.78 -4.05
CA SER A 550 24.50 0.39 -4.92
C SER A 550 23.50 0.19 -6.07
N ASP A 551 23.11 -1.04 -6.39
CA ASP A 551 22.27 -1.34 -7.54
C ASP A 551 20.78 -1.09 -7.21
N VAL A 552 19.97 -0.76 -8.22
CA VAL A 552 18.55 -0.38 -8.02
C VAL A 552 17.67 -1.60 -7.72
N ASN A 553 17.96 -2.73 -8.38
CA ASN A 553 17.28 -4.02 -8.24
C ASN A 553 18.34 -5.13 -8.25
N PRO A 554 18.10 -6.29 -7.61
CA PRO A 554 18.98 -7.45 -7.69
C PRO A 554 18.98 -8.07 -9.09
N VAL A 555 20.04 -8.80 -9.40
CA VAL A 555 19.99 -9.86 -10.41
C VAL A 555 19.27 -11.06 -9.79
N THR A 556 18.15 -11.46 -10.39
CA THR A 556 17.42 -12.68 -10.03
C THR A 556 17.85 -13.82 -10.95
N VAL A 557 18.34 -14.93 -10.40
CA VAL A 557 18.79 -16.12 -11.15
C VAL A 557 18.10 -17.36 -10.59
N PRO A 558 17.61 -18.30 -11.43
CA PRO A 558 17.08 -19.57 -10.94
C PRO A 558 18.14 -20.33 -10.11
N ASN A 559 17.79 -20.77 -8.90
CA ASN A 559 18.72 -21.43 -7.97
C ASN A 559 18.88 -22.92 -8.28
N VAL A 560 19.36 -23.21 -9.49
CA VAL A 560 19.41 -24.55 -10.08
C VAL A 560 20.73 -24.77 -10.81
N VAL A 561 21.23 -25.99 -10.71
CA VAL A 561 22.41 -26.46 -11.43
C VAL A 561 22.08 -27.75 -12.17
N ALA A 562 22.68 -27.95 -13.33
CA ALA A 562 22.68 -29.22 -14.03
C ALA A 562 24.12 -29.70 -14.21
N ARG A 563 24.43 -30.90 -13.71
CA ARG A 563 25.77 -31.51 -13.81
C ARG A 563 25.75 -32.77 -14.65
N LYS A 564 26.71 -32.87 -15.56
CA LYS A 564 26.93 -34.06 -16.38
C LYS A 564 27.37 -35.23 -15.50
N THR A 565 26.73 -36.38 -15.65
CA THR A 565 26.91 -37.58 -14.82
C THR A 565 27.09 -38.79 -15.72
N ALA A 566 27.80 -39.83 -15.26
CA ALA A 566 27.92 -41.07 -16.03
C ALA A 566 26.55 -41.77 -16.16
N PRO A 567 26.19 -42.33 -17.34
CA PRO A 567 24.95 -43.07 -17.50
C PRO A 567 24.94 -44.38 -16.70
N PRO A 568 23.76 -44.87 -16.27
CA PRO A 568 22.43 -44.32 -16.54
C PRO A 568 22.05 -43.18 -15.58
N VAL A 569 21.55 -42.07 -16.13
CA VAL A 569 20.93 -40.99 -15.35
C VAL A 569 19.48 -41.36 -15.03
N ALA A 570 19.12 -41.31 -13.75
CA ALA A 570 17.75 -41.60 -13.31
C ALA A 570 16.77 -40.54 -13.83
N ALA A 571 15.54 -40.98 -14.15
CA ALA A 571 14.50 -40.08 -14.60
C ALA A 571 14.09 -39.08 -13.49
N SER A 572 13.89 -37.82 -13.86
CA SER A 572 13.33 -36.81 -12.96
C SER A 572 11.92 -37.22 -12.53
N THR A 573 11.72 -37.46 -11.23
CA THR A 573 10.42 -37.77 -10.63
C THR A 573 9.91 -36.56 -9.85
N PHE A 574 8.74 -36.05 -10.22
CA PHE A 574 8.05 -35.05 -9.42
C PHE A 574 7.44 -35.72 -8.18
N VAL A 575 7.72 -35.17 -6.98
CA VAL A 575 7.12 -35.62 -5.73
C VAL A 575 5.79 -34.89 -5.54
N GLU A 576 4.68 -35.63 -5.62
CA GLU A 576 3.33 -35.07 -5.44
C GLU A 576 3.12 -34.58 -4.00
N GLY A 577 3.00 -33.26 -3.82
CA GLY A 577 2.68 -32.61 -2.55
C GLY A 577 1.19 -32.34 -2.35
N VAL A 578 0.35 -32.56 -3.38
CA VAL A 578 -1.11 -32.31 -3.34
C VAL A 578 -1.89 -33.59 -3.60
N SER A 579 -3.01 -33.74 -2.89
CA SER A 579 -3.98 -34.83 -3.04
C SER A 579 -4.43 -34.98 -4.51
N ARG A 580 -4.68 -36.20 -4.98
CA ARG A 580 -5.07 -36.48 -6.38
C ARG A 580 -6.44 -37.17 -6.44
N PRO A 581 -7.33 -36.81 -7.40
CA PRO A 581 -8.59 -37.50 -7.62
C PRO A 581 -8.39 -39.00 -7.89
N ARG A 582 -9.27 -39.84 -7.33
CA ARG A 582 -9.32 -41.27 -7.66
C ARG A 582 -9.84 -41.44 -9.09
N LYS A 583 -9.14 -42.26 -9.89
CA LYS A 583 -9.63 -42.66 -11.21
C LYS A 583 -10.89 -43.51 -11.04
N ALA A 584 -12.06 -42.91 -11.28
CA ALA A 584 -13.34 -43.60 -11.22
C ALA A 584 -13.32 -44.86 -12.11
N LYS A 585 -13.73 -46.00 -11.55
CA LYS A 585 -14.03 -47.18 -12.37
C LYS A 585 -15.21 -46.81 -13.26
N ARG A 586 -15.00 -46.86 -14.58
CA ARG A 586 -15.99 -46.57 -15.63
C ARG A 586 -17.12 -47.60 -15.63
N ASN A 587 -17.98 -47.55 -14.62
CA ASN A 587 -19.23 -48.29 -14.47
C ASN A 587 -19.99 -47.80 -13.22
N GLN A 588 -20.80 -46.74 -13.35
CA GLN A 588 -22.23 -46.77 -13.03
C GLN A 588 -22.92 -45.43 -13.37
N ARG A 589 -24.13 -45.58 -13.92
CA ARG A 589 -25.27 -44.65 -14.00
C ARG A 589 -25.00 -43.14 -13.90
N GLN A 590 -25.32 -42.43 -14.99
CA GLN A 590 -25.74 -41.04 -14.93
C GLN A 590 -26.89 -40.92 -13.92
N SER A 591 -26.64 -40.28 -12.79
CA SER A 591 -27.68 -39.65 -11.98
C SER A 591 -28.19 -38.42 -12.74
N GLU A 592 -29.51 -38.26 -12.83
CA GLU A 592 -30.12 -37.07 -13.40
C GLU A 592 -29.63 -35.85 -12.61
N VAL A 593 -28.97 -34.91 -13.28
CA VAL A 593 -28.50 -33.67 -12.67
C VAL A 593 -29.69 -32.73 -12.60
N ASP A 594 -30.13 -32.44 -11.37
CA ASP A 594 -31.24 -31.53 -11.12
C ASP A 594 -30.85 -30.12 -11.61
N GLU A 595 -31.52 -29.60 -12.64
CA GLU A 595 -31.15 -28.35 -13.33
C GLU A 595 -31.24 -27.09 -12.43
N ASN A 596 -31.71 -27.23 -11.19
CA ASN A 596 -31.84 -26.18 -10.18
C ASN A 596 -30.92 -26.33 -8.95
N ALA A 597 -29.98 -27.28 -8.94
CA ALA A 597 -29.02 -27.41 -7.84
C ALA A 597 -27.98 -26.25 -7.85
N ASP A 598 -27.66 -25.70 -6.67
CA ASP A 598 -26.57 -24.73 -6.51
C ASP A 598 -25.25 -25.39 -6.97
N GLU A 599 -24.47 -24.79 -7.88
CA GLU A 599 -23.25 -25.45 -8.43
C GLU A 599 -22.23 -25.77 -7.32
N TYR A 600 -22.26 -24.98 -6.24
CA TYR A 600 -21.64 -25.31 -4.97
C TYR A 600 -22.64 -26.03 -4.04
N MET A 601 -23.20 -27.19 -4.37
CA MET A 601 -23.87 -28.05 -3.38
C MET A 601 -22.98 -29.26 -3.10
N VAL A 602 -22.58 -29.44 -1.83
CA VAL A 602 -21.83 -30.63 -1.43
C VAL A 602 -22.82 -31.79 -1.35
N SER A 603 -22.80 -32.68 -2.34
CA SER A 603 -23.33 -34.02 -2.16
C SER A 603 -22.44 -34.75 -1.14
N THR A 604 -22.97 -35.03 0.04
CA THR A 604 -22.28 -35.72 1.15
C THR A 604 -22.06 -37.21 0.89
N SER A 605 -21.89 -37.59 -0.38
CA SER A 605 -21.94 -38.97 -0.90
C SER A 605 -20.89 -39.22 -1.99
N SER A 606 -19.68 -38.66 -1.85
CA SER A 606 -18.52 -38.99 -2.69
C SER A 606 -17.55 -39.89 -1.94
N ASP A 607 -17.15 -41.02 -2.55
CA ASP A 607 -16.15 -41.96 -2.03
C ASP A 607 -14.68 -41.51 -2.30
N ASP A 608 -14.45 -40.27 -2.77
CA ASP A 608 -13.11 -39.75 -3.08
C ASP A 608 -12.57 -38.78 -2.01
N PRO A 609 -11.51 -39.14 -1.26
CA PRO A 609 -10.87 -38.25 -0.29
C PRO A 609 -10.38 -36.91 -0.87
N PHE A 610 -10.14 -36.83 -2.18
CA PHE A 610 -9.81 -35.56 -2.83
C PHE A 610 -11.02 -34.60 -2.84
N GLU A 611 -12.21 -35.10 -3.15
CA GLU A 611 -13.42 -34.27 -3.22
C GLU A 611 -13.88 -33.84 -1.82
N GLU A 612 -13.72 -34.71 -0.82
CA GLU A 612 -13.93 -34.36 0.59
C GLU A 612 -13.02 -33.18 1.00
N LYS A 613 -11.71 -33.28 0.75
CA LYS A 613 -10.73 -32.22 1.06
C LYS A 613 -11.02 -30.92 0.29
N LEU A 614 -11.41 -31.01 -0.99
CA LEU A 614 -11.74 -29.86 -1.83
C LEU A 614 -13.07 -29.19 -1.41
N SER A 615 -14.03 -29.95 -0.87
CA SER A 615 -15.33 -29.43 -0.45
C SER A 615 -15.24 -28.33 0.63
N ALA A 616 -14.21 -28.38 1.48
CA ALA A 616 -13.94 -27.34 2.47
C ALA A 616 -13.59 -25.99 1.80
N ILE A 617 -12.75 -26.02 0.76
CA ILE A 617 -12.40 -24.82 -0.04
C ILE A 617 -13.65 -24.30 -0.77
N MET A 618 -14.42 -25.19 -1.41
CA MET A 618 -15.65 -24.82 -2.13
C MET A 618 -16.73 -24.24 -1.19
N SER A 619 -16.84 -24.74 0.05
CA SER A 619 -17.75 -24.16 1.04
C SER A 619 -17.28 -22.78 1.48
N SER A 620 -15.99 -22.60 1.77
CA SER A 620 -15.41 -21.29 2.11
C SER A 620 -15.65 -20.26 0.99
N LEU A 621 -15.53 -20.68 -0.28
CA LEU A 621 -15.81 -19.83 -1.44
C LEU A 621 -17.30 -19.46 -1.52
N ARG A 622 -18.20 -20.45 -1.39
CA ARG A 622 -19.66 -20.26 -1.38
C ARG A 622 -20.10 -19.25 -0.32
N ASP A 623 -19.58 -19.37 0.90
CA ASP A 623 -19.97 -18.50 2.01
C ASP A 623 -19.53 -17.05 1.76
N ARG A 624 -18.35 -16.85 1.15
CA ARG A 624 -17.84 -15.52 0.74
C ARG A 624 -18.61 -14.94 -0.46
N MET A 625 -18.95 -15.77 -1.45
CA MET A 625 -19.84 -15.39 -2.56
C MET A 625 -21.22 -14.92 -2.06
N ARG A 626 -21.79 -15.63 -1.08
CA ARG A 626 -23.05 -15.26 -0.43
C ARG A 626 -22.93 -13.98 0.40
N PHE A 627 -21.83 -13.80 1.13
CA PHE A 627 -21.54 -12.57 1.89
C PHE A 627 -21.51 -11.33 0.98
N TYR A 628 -20.82 -11.41 -0.15
CA TYR A 628 -20.75 -10.33 -1.15
C TYR A 628 -21.95 -10.26 -2.10
N LYS A 629 -22.92 -11.19 -1.98
CA LYS A 629 -24.13 -11.29 -2.83
C LYS A 629 -23.82 -11.46 -4.33
N LEU A 630 -22.70 -12.10 -4.63
CA LEU A 630 -22.27 -12.42 -5.98
C LEU A 630 -23.11 -13.58 -6.54
N ARG A 631 -23.24 -13.64 -7.88
CA ARG A 631 -24.02 -14.67 -8.57
C ARG A 631 -23.12 -15.76 -9.13
N VAL A 632 -23.45 -17.00 -8.84
CA VAL A 632 -22.83 -18.19 -9.43
C VAL A 632 -23.35 -18.38 -10.86
N THR A 633 -22.48 -18.74 -11.79
CA THR A 633 -22.85 -19.05 -13.18
C THR A 633 -23.18 -20.54 -13.29
N PRO A 634 -24.45 -20.96 -13.41
CA PRO A 634 -24.80 -22.38 -13.37
C PRO A 634 -24.16 -23.17 -14.52
N ASN A 635 -23.73 -24.40 -14.24
CA ASN A 635 -23.08 -25.31 -15.17
C ASN A 635 -21.75 -24.80 -15.80
N ALA A 636 -21.11 -23.79 -15.20
CA ALA A 636 -19.85 -23.23 -15.72
C ALA A 636 -18.75 -24.30 -15.87
N SER A 637 -18.62 -25.18 -14.88
CA SER A 637 -17.66 -26.29 -14.87
C SER A 637 -17.82 -27.25 -16.07
N ASN A 638 -19.06 -27.56 -16.43
CA ASN A 638 -19.40 -28.43 -17.57
C ASN A 638 -19.13 -27.73 -18.92
N ILE A 639 -19.37 -26.42 -19.00
CA ILE A 639 -19.10 -25.61 -20.20
C ILE A 639 -17.58 -25.50 -20.43
N ALA A 640 -16.80 -25.28 -19.37
CA ALA A 640 -15.34 -25.26 -19.43
C ALA A 640 -14.79 -26.60 -19.93
N THR A 641 -15.20 -27.70 -19.29
CA THR A 641 -14.79 -29.07 -19.66
C THR A 641 -15.10 -29.39 -21.13
N THR A 642 -16.32 -29.14 -21.57
CA THR A 642 -16.76 -29.43 -22.96
C THR A 642 -15.94 -28.66 -23.99
N PHE A 643 -15.60 -27.40 -23.72
CA PHE A 643 -14.76 -26.59 -24.60
C PHE A 643 -13.30 -27.08 -24.60
N ASN A 644 -12.72 -27.31 -23.42
CA ASN A 644 -11.32 -27.70 -23.25
C ASN A 644 -11.01 -29.05 -23.90
N GLU A 645 -11.89 -30.04 -23.74
CA GLU A 645 -11.70 -31.36 -24.35
C GLU A 645 -11.73 -31.34 -25.89
N GLN A 646 -12.51 -30.43 -26.47
CA GLN A 646 -12.69 -30.27 -27.92
C GLN A 646 -11.64 -29.35 -28.55
N PHE A 647 -10.94 -28.54 -27.76
CA PHE A 647 -9.95 -27.58 -28.26
C PHE A 647 -8.77 -28.30 -28.94
N LYS A 648 -8.29 -27.72 -30.05
CA LYS A 648 -7.11 -28.20 -30.80
C LYS A 648 -6.09 -27.08 -30.89
N PRO A 649 -4.80 -27.34 -30.61
CA PRO A 649 -3.78 -26.30 -30.65
C PRO A 649 -3.57 -25.74 -32.07
N GLU A 650 -3.27 -24.45 -32.13
CA GLU A 650 -2.82 -23.76 -33.34
C GLU A 650 -1.29 -23.71 -33.38
N TYR A 651 -0.68 -24.00 -34.52
CA TYR A 651 0.78 -24.01 -34.65
C TYR A 651 1.31 -22.64 -35.08
N ILE A 652 2.17 -22.05 -34.25
CA ILE A 652 2.91 -20.82 -34.57
C ILE A 652 4.17 -21.22 -35.35
N GLN A 653 4.33 -20.66 -36.56
CA GLN A 653 5.53 -20.88 -37.36
C GLN A 653 6.75 -20.20 -36.72
N GLU A 654 7.92 -20.83 -36.78
CA GLU A 654 9.13 -20.40 -36.04
C GLU A 654 9.54 -18.93 -36.27
N HIS A 655 9.27 -18.37 -37.45
CA HIS A 655 9.60 -16.97 -37.77
C HIS A 655 8.64 -15.94 -37.15
N ASN A 656 7.52 -16.38 -36.58
CA ASN A 656 6.48 -15.54 -35.97
C ASN A 656 6.44 -15.64 -34.43
N ASP A 657 7.33 -16.40 -33.79
CA ASP A 657 7.42 -16.46 -32.32
C ASP A 657 8.55 -15.55 -31.80
N PRO A 658 8.26 -14.32 -31.33
CA PRO A 658 9.28 -13.42 -30.79
C PRO A 658 9.85 -13.88 -29.45
N TYR A 659 9.24 -14.87 -28.79
CA TYR A 659 9.69 -15.43 -27.50
C TYR A 659 10.17 -16.88 -27.64
N ARG A 660 10.69 -17.25 -28.82
CA ARG A 660 11.33 -18.54 -29.10
C ARG A 660 12.33 -18.88 -28.00
N VAL A 661 12.26 -20.12 -27.48
CA VAL A 661 13.25 -20.65 -26.55
C VAL A 661 14.32 -21.41 -27.33
N ASP A 662 15.56 -20.95 -27.24
CA ASP A 662 16.71 -21.68 -27.76
C ASP A 662 17.10 -22.81 -26.80
N TRP A 663 16.69 -24.02 -27.16
CA TRP A 663 16.93 -25.24 -26.40
C TRP A 663 18.37 -25.74 -26.54
N ILE A 664 18.95 -26.19 -25.43
CA ILE A 664 20.26 -26.82 -25.40
C ILE A 664 20.06 -28.34 -25.60
N THR A 665 20.43 -28.83 -26.78
CA THR A 665 20.40 -30.27 -27.14
C THR A 665 21.79 -30.92 -27.04
N ASP A 666 22.81 -30.26 -27.59
CA ASP A 666 24.21 -30.72 -27.56
C ASP A 666 25.07 -29.71 -26.81
N ASN A 667 25.59 -30.09 -25.63
CA ASN A 667 26.53 -29.25 -24.89
C ASN A 667 27.80 -29.99 -24.45
N LYS A 668 28.92 -29.27 -24.59
CA LYS A 668 30.27 -29.66 -24.17
C LYS A 668 30.61 -29.18 -22.74
N GLU A 669 29.88 -28.21 -22.19
CA GLU A 669 30.06 -27.73 -20.81
C GLU A 669 29.55 -28.77 -19.80
N ASP A 670 30.39 -29.26 -18.88
CA ASP A 670 30.00 -30.29 -17.90
C ASP A 670 29.02 -29.78 -16.82
N ILE A 671 28.85 -28.45 -16.70
CA ILE A 671 28.02 -27.80 -15.68
C ILE A 671 27.24 -26.64 -16.30
N LEU A 672 25.94 -26.58 -16.03
CA LEU A 672 25.07 -25.47 -16.39
C LEU A 672 24.39 -24.89 -15.16
N VAL A 673 24.22 -23.57 -15.13
CA VAL A 673 23.68 -22.82 -13.98
C VAL A 673 22.49 -21.96 -14.43
N GLY A 674 21.48 -21.87 -13.57
CA GLY A 674 20.35 -20.96 -13.73
C GLY A 674 19.54 -21.24 -15.00
N GLU A 675 19.28 -20.20 -15.79
CA GLU A 675 18.53 -20.31 -17.05
C GLU A 675 19.09 -21.37 -18.00
N LYS A 676 20.42 -21.53 -18.09
CA LYS A 676 21.04 -22.54 -18.96
C LYS A 676 20.62 -23.96 -18.57
N ALA A 677 20.48 -24.24 -17.28
CA ALA A 677 20.05 -25.54 -16.78
C ALA A 677 18.55 -25.81 -17.06
N LEU A 678 17.71 -24.77 -17.04
CA LEU A 678 16.27 -24.89 -17.35
C LEU A 678 15.98 -25.04 -18.84
N ARG A 679 16.87 -24.55 -19.72
CA ARG A 679 16.81 -24.66 -21.19
C ARG A 679 17.36 -25.97 -21.75
N LEU A 680 17.70 -26.95 -20.92
CA LEU A 680 18.05 -28.30 -21.38
C LEU A 680 16.83 -28.98 -22.02
N ALA A 681 16.97 -29.43 -23.26
CA ALA A 681 15.90 -30.09 -24.01
C ALA A 681 15.46 -31.41 -23.35
N ASP A 682 16.44 -32.26 -23.05
CA ASP A 682 16.25 -33.53 -22.37
C ASP A 682 17.47 -33.81 -21.48
N PRO A 683 17.37 -33.55 -20.16
CA PRO A 683 18.47 -33.81 -19.23
C PRO A 683 18.90 -35.28 -19.19
N GLN A 684 17.98 -36.23 -19.36
CA GLN A 684 18.27 -37.66 -19.20
C GLN A 684 19.11 -38.16 -20.37
N ASN A 685 18.65 -37.93 -21.61
CA ASN A 685 19.38 -38.31 -22.82
C ASN A 685 20.69 -37.52 -22.98
N SER A 686 20.75 -36.29 -22.46
CA SER A 686 21.96 -35.47 -22.46
C SER A 686 22.95 -35.82 -21.32
N ASN A 687 22.59 -36.75 -20.44
CA ASN A 687 23.36 -37.19 -19.27
C ASN A 687 23.58 -36.11 -18.18
N TYR A 688 22.63 -35.19 -17.97
CA TYR A 688 22.66 -34.20 -16.89
C TYR A 688 21.66 -34.52 -15.77
N VAL A 689 22.13 -34.38 -14.53
CA VAL A 689 21.26 -34.37 -13.33
C VAL A 689 21.01 -32.91 -12.96
N VAL A 690 19.73 -32.52 -12.91
CA VAL A 690 19.29 -31.17 -12.50
C VAL A 690 18.96 -31.18 -11.00
N ARG A 691 19.53 -30.24 -10.23
CA ARG A 691 19.33 -30.14 -8.77
C ARG A 691 19.12 -28.70 -8.30
N TRP A 692 18.42 -28.55 -7.17
CA TRP A 692 18.13 -27.30 -6.49
C TRP A 692 18.78 -27.35 -5.09
N PRO A 693 19.85 -26.57 -4.79
CA PRO A 693 20.57 -26.74 -3.52
C PRO A 693 19.78 -26.35 -2.25
N ILE A 694 18.74 -25.52 -2.38
CA ILE A 694 17.92 -25.02 -1.27
C ILE A 694 16.48 -25.53 -1.40
N TYR A 695 15.88 -25.97 -0.30
CA TYR A 695 14.49 -26.40 -0.21
C TYR A 695 13.82 -25.76 1.01
N GLY A 696 12.81 -24.92 0.78
CA GLY A 696 12.26 -24.06 1.84
C GLY A 696 13.33 -23.11 2.38
N SER A 697 13.45 -23.04 3.71
CA SER A 697 14.47 -22.29 4.46
C SER A 697 15.81 -23.00 4.64
N ASN A 698 15.93 -24.28 4.26
CA ASN A 698 17.09 -25.12 4.56
C ASN A 698 17.77 -25.70 3.30
N PHE A 699 18.91 -26.38 3.49
CA PHE A 699 19.55 -27.14 2.44
C PHE A 699 18.68 -28.32 1.96
N ASN A 700 18.71 -28.60 0.66
CA ASN A 700 17.97 -29.71 0.07
C ASN A 700 18.71 -31.05 0.32
N THR A 701 18.49 -31.69 1.46
CA THR A 701 19.09 -33.01 1.73
C THR A 701 18.47 -34.11 0.87
N ARG A 702 17.20 -34.00 0.46
CA ARG A 702 16.53 -35.05 -0.33
C ARG A 702 17.21 -35.36 -1.67
N ASP A 703 17.60 -34.34 -2.43
CA ASP A 703 18.10 -34.52 -3.80
C ASP A 703 19.64 -34.69 -3.86
N TYR A 704 20.31 -34.76 -2.69
CA TYR A 704 21.78 -34.79 -2.53
C TYR A 704 22.23 -35.83 -1.49
N SER A 705 23.37 -36.49 -1.74
CA SER A 705 23.93 -37.50 -0.83
C SER A 705 24.85 -36.94 0.27
N SER A 706 25.21 -35.65 0.23
CA SER A 706 26.02 -35.01 1.26
C SER A 706 25.95 -33.48 1.20
N ILE A 707 26.15 -32.82 2.35
CA ILE A 707 26.19 -31.34 2.46
C ILE A 707 27.30 -30.75 1.57
N GLN A 708 28.46 -31.41 1.49
CA GLN A 708 29.56 -30.90 0.65
C GLN A 708 29.16 -30.78 -0.83
N MET A 709 28.32 -31.67 -1.35
CA MET A 709 27.81 -31.54 -2.72
C MET A 709 26.86 -30.34 -2.86
N ILE A 710 26.03 -30.07 -1.84
CA ILE A 710 25.15 -28.89 -1.80
C ILE A 710 25.98 -27.61 -1.78
N LEU A 711 27.03 -27.55 -0.94
CA LEU A 711 27.93 -26.40 -0.84
C LEU A 711 28.73 -26.18 -2.14
N ASN A 712 29.25 -27.24 -2.76
CA ASN A 712 29.93 -27.15 -4.06
C ASN A 712 28.99 -26.62 -5.16
N ASP A 713 27.71 -26.99 -5.13
CA ASP A 713 26.71 -26.56 -6.11
C ASP A 713 26.28 -25.10 -5.85
N MET A 714 26.07 -24.71 -4.58
CA MET A 714 25.90 -23.31 -4.18
C MET A 714 27.09 -22.44 -4.59
N GLU A 715 28.32 -22.89 -4.35
CA GLU A 715 29.54 -22.20 -4.75
C GLU A 715 29.58 -22.00 -6.27
N THR A 716 29.23 -23.03 -7.04
CA THR A 716 29.23 -22.98 -8.50
C THR A 716 28.17 -22.00 -9.02
N ILE A 717 26.95 -22.00 -8.44
CA ILE A 717 25.90 -21.04 -8.79
C ILE A 717 26.34 -19.60 -8.48
N LEU A 718 26.94 -19.38 -7.30
CA LEU A 718 27.43 -18.06 -6.89
C LEU A 718 28.58 -17.58 -7.78
N ARG A 719 29.62 -18.39 -8.00
CA ARG A 719 30.78 -18.02 -8.85
C ARG A 719 30.35 -17.69 -10.28
N ASN A 720 29.51 -18.53 -10.89
CA ASN A 720 29.03 -18.29 -12.25
C ASN A 720 28.16 -17.03 -12.32
N THR A 721 27.29 -16.79 -11.32
CA THR A 721 26.44 -15.59 -11.30
C THR A 721 27.25 -14.31 -11.11
N LEU A 722 28.22 -14.31 -10.18
CA LEU A 722 29.13 -13.18 -9.94
C LEU A 722 29.94 -12.83 -11.19
N LYS A 723 30.42 -13.84 -11.92
CA LYS A 723 31.17 -13.67 -13.16
C LYS A 723 30.28 -13.22 -14.33
N ASP A 724 29.28 -14.02 -14.69
CA ASP A 724 28.50 -13.85 -15.92
C ASP A 724 27.52 -12.66 -15.86
N LYS A 725 26.97 -12.34 -14.68
CA LYS A 725 25.95 -11.29 -14.53
C LYS A 725 26.46 -10.01 -13.86
N LEU A 726 27.46 -10.09 -12.97
CA LEU A 726 28.00 -8.91 -12.26
C LEU A 726 29.41 -8.50 -12.70
N GLY A 727 30.12 -9.32 -13.48
CA GLY A 727 31.48 -9.04 -13.96
C GLY A 727 32.55 -9.08 -12.87
N ILE A 728 32.34 -9.85 -11.80
CA ILE A 728 33.25 -9.96 -10.66
C ILE A 728 34.01 -11.29 -10.74
N GLU A 729 35.31 -11.22 -11.04
CA GLU A 729 36.19 -12.39 -11.09
C GLU A 729 36.60 -12.84 -9.67
N PRO A 730 36.92 -14.14 -9.45
CA PRO A 730 37.30 -14.66 -8.13
C PRO A 730 38.47 -13.93 -7.45
N LYS A 731 39.35 -13.29 -8.22
CA LYS A 731 40.48 -12.50 -7.71
C LYS A 731 40.05 -11.22 -6.98
N ASP A 732 38.83 -10.74 -7.24
CA ASP A 732 38.30 -9.49 -6.70
C ASP A 732 37.40 -9.70 -5.48
N TYR A 733 37.08 -10.93 -5.10
CA TYR A 733 36.18 -11.22 -3.97
C TYR A 733 36.67 -10.61 -2.65
N SER A 734 38.00 -10.55 -2.43
CA SER A 734 38.61 -9.90 -1.26
C SER A 734 38.40 -8.39 -1.16
N LYS A 735 37.85 -7.74 -2.20
CA LYS A 735 37.48 -6.31 -2.20
C LYS A 735 36.05 -6.10 -1.67
N TYR A 736 35.18 -7.09 -1.82
CA TYR A 736 33.75 -7.00 -1.53
C TYR A 736 33.39 -7.49 -0.12
N SER A 737 32.51 -6.76 0.55
CA SER A 737 31.85 -7.17 1.80
C SER A 737 30.48 -7.78 1.49
N ILE A 738 29.98 -8.73 2.31
CA ILE A 738 28.69 -9.41 2.04
C ILE A 738 27.66 -9.13 3.13
N VAL A 739 26.47 -8.68 2.74
CA VAL A 739 25.24 -8.82 3.54
C VAL A 739 24.55 -10.11 3.11
N LEU A 740 24.50 -11.11 3.98
CA LEU A 740 23.83 -12.39 3.75
C LEU A 740 22.45 -12.37 4.40
N VAL A 741 21.39 -12.50 3.60
CA VAL A 741 20.04 -12.69 4.14
C VAL A 741 19.87 -14.14 4.61
N ILE A 742 19.35 -14.32 5.82
CA ILE A 742 19.03 -15.62 6.43
C ILE A 742 17.54 -15.69 6.79
N PRO A 743 16.92 -16.89 6.82
CA PRO A 743 15.55 -17.06 7.30
C PRO A 743 15.36 -16.56 8.74
N ASP A 744 14.13 -16.23 9.15
CA ASP A 744 13.88 -15.85 10.56
C ASP A 744 14.02 -17.04 11.52
N LEU A 745 13.54 -18.21 11.07
CA LEU A 745 13.70 -19.52 11.69
C LEU A 745 14.76 -20.30 10.91
N TYR A 746 16.01 -20.20 11.34
CA TYR A 746 17.20 -20.74 10.67
C TYR A 746 17.82 -21.89 11.48
N ASP A 747 18.37 -22.89 10.79
CA ASP A 747 19.28 -23.85 11.41
C ASP A 747 20.67 -23.21 11.59
N ARG A 748 21.29 -23.39 12.76
CA ARG A 748 22.64 -22.91 13.06
C ARG A 748 23.68 -23.55 12.14
N THR A 749 23.49 -24.79 11.70
CA THR A 749 24.37 -25.48 10.73
C THR A 749 24.28 -24.84 9.35
N TYR A 750 23.07 -24.51 8.88
CA TYR A 750 22.82 -23.82 7.61
C TYR A 750 23.53 -22.45 7.57
N VAL A 751 23.40 -21.66 8.64
CA VAL A 751 24.09 -20.35 8.73
C VAL A 751 25.62 -20.53 8.81
N ARG A 752 26.12 -21.45 9.66
CA ARG A 752 27.55 -21.75 9.79
C ARG A 752 28.18 -22.09 8.45
N ASP A 753 27.56 -23.01 7.71
CA ASP A 753 28.15 -23.57 6.49
C ASP A 753 28.08 -22.58 5.33
N LEU A 754 27.04 -21.74 5.24
CA LEU A 754 26.99 -20.61 4.30
C LEU A 754 28.04 -19.53 4.61
N VAL A 755 28.23 -19.17 5.88
CA VAL A 755 29.22 -18.16 6.27
C VAL A 755 30.64 -18.68 6.04
N HIS A 756 30.92 -19.95 6.34
CA HIS A 756 32.19 -20.60 6.01
C HIS A 756 32.42 -20.69 4.49
N LEU A 757 31.39 -21.02 3.69
CA LEU A 757 31.46 -21.00 2.23
C LEU A 757 31.88 -19.61 1.71
N LEU A 758 31.25 -18.54 2.20
CA LEU A 758 31.48 -17.18 1.71
C LEU A 758 32.81 -16.59 2.22
N LEU A 759 33.08 -16.63 3.53
CA LEU A 759 34.30 -16.05 4.10
C LEU A 759 35.55 -16.87 3.78
N VAL A 760 35.51 -18.20 3.96
CA VAL A 760 36.70 -19.06 3.89
C VAL A 760 36.90 -19.64 2.49
N SER A 761 35.85 -20.23 1.90
CA SER A 761 35.99 -20.98 0.62
C SER A 761 35.99 -20.05 -0.61
N MET A 762 35.21 -18.97 -0.56
CA MET A 762 35.21 -17.94 -1.61
C MET A 762 36.19 -16.79 -1.33
N GLY A 763 36.55 -16.50 -0.07
CA GLY A 763 37.56 -15.50 0.27
C GLY A 763 37.08 -14.05 0.21
N PHE A 764 35.82 -13.80 0.58
CA PHE A 764 35.30 -12.43 0.67
C PHE A 764 35.89 -11.65 1.86
N LYS A 765 35.89 -10.31 1.76
CA LYS A 765 36.56 -9.43 2.71
C LYS A 765 36.06 -9.58 4.17
N GLN A 766 34.75 -9.58 4.32
CA GLN A 766 34.01 -9.54 5.58
C GLN A 766 32.51 -9.76 5.29
N LEU A 767 31.74 -10.25 6.27
CA LEU A 767 30.33 -10.60 6.11
C LEU A 767 29.52 -10.16 7.34
N CYS A 768 28.26 -9.76 7.13
CA CYS A 768 27.25 -9.75 8.17
C CYS A 768 26.05 -10.60 7.72
N ALA A 769 25.42 -11.31 8.66
CA ALA A 769 24.14 -11.96 8.43
C ALA A 769 22.99 -10.97 8.73
N GLN A 770 21.82 -11.19 8.14
CA GLN A 770 20.62 -10.39 8.39
C GLN A 770 19.33 -11.22 8.21
N GLN A 771 18.47 -11.25 9.24
CA GLN A 771 17.18 -11.95 9.18
C GLN A 771 16.24 -11.32 8.14
N GLU A 772 15.49 -12.16 7.43
CA GLU A 772 14.62 -11.79 6.29
C GLU A 772 13.49 -10.84 6.68
N SER A 773 12.80 -11.03 7.82
CA SER A 773 11.73 -10.12 8.22
C SER A 773 12.25 -8.74 8.61
N LEU A 774 13.39 -8.66 9.29
CA LEU A 774 14.02 -7.39 9.63
C LEU A 774 14.64 -6.70 8.40
N ALA A 775 15.08 -7.46 7.40
CA ALA A 775 15.42 -6.90 6.09
C ALA A 775 14.17 -6.42 5.33
N ALA A 776 13.02 -7.11 5.43
CA ALA A 776 11.77 -6.67 4.83
C ALA A 776 11.29 -5.33 5.40
N THR A 777 11.36 -5.13 6.72
CA THR A 777 10.96 -3.85 7.35
C THR A 777 11.89 -2.70 6.98
N TYR A 778 13.21 -2.94 6.88
CA TYR A 778 14.16 -1.97 6.31
C TYR A 778 13.87 -1.64 4.84
N GLY A 779 13.41 -2.61 4.05
CA GLY A 779 13.00 -2.41 2.66
C GLY A 779 11.70 -1.63 2.53
N ALA A 780 10.76 -1.83 3.45
CA ALA A 780 9.48 -1.14 3.52
C ALA A 780 9.56 0.26 4.17
N GLY A 781 10.60 0.54 4.96
CA GLY A 781 10.75 1.79 5.71
C GLY A 781 9.89 1.88 6.97
N ILE A 782 9.57 0.74 7.60
CA ILE A 782 8.73 0.65 8.81
C ILE A 782 9.54 0.09 9.98
N SER A 783 9.24 0.54 11.21
CA SER A 783 10.00 0.11 12.42
C SER A 783 9.47 -1.16 13.07
N SER A 784 8.16 -1.40 12.94
CA SER A 784 7.44 -2.49 13.62
C SER A 784 6.35 -3.03 12.70
N ALA A 785 6.27 -4.34 12.52
CA ALA A 785 5.30 -5.01 11.66
C ALA A 785 5.23 -6.52 11.94
N CYS A 786 4.10 -7.17 11.63
CA CYS A 786 4.08 -8.61 11.40
C CYS A 786 4.44 -8.87 9.94
N VAL A 787 5.59 -9.48 9.67
CA VAL A 787 6.05 -9.76 8.32
C VAL A 787 5.67 -11.18 7.92
N VAL A 788 5.23 -11.34 6.66
CA VAL A 788 4.78 -12.61 6.08
C VAL A 788 5.43 -12.79 4.70
N ASP A 789 6.49 -13.61 4.57
CA ASP A 789 7.09 -13.93 3.27
C ASP A 789 6.46 -15.20 2.70
N ILE A 790 5.62 -15.04 1.67
CA ILE A 790 4.97 -16.15 0.98
C ILE A 790 5.86 -16.61 -0.19
N GLY A 791 6.83 -17.45 0.16
CA GLY A 791 7.81 -18.02 -0.75
C GLY A 791 7.24 -19.09 -1.70
N ALA A 792 8.14 -19.82 -2.36
CA ALA A 792 7.77 -20.87 -3.32
C ALA A 792 7.44 -22.21 -2.63
N LYS A 793 8.23 -22.63 -1.64
CA LYS A 793 8.05 -23.91 -0.91
C LYS A 793 7.51 -23.76 0.52
N THR A 794 7.78 -22.62 1.13
CA THR A 794 7.51 -22.32 2.54
C THR A 794 7.02 -20.89 2.67
N THR A 795 6.29 -20.62 3.75
CA THR A 795 5.84 -19.26 4.12
C THR A 795 6.35 -18.95 5.52
N SER A 796 7.20 -17.93 5.68
CA SER A 796 7.70 -17.50 7.00
C SER A 796 6.87 -16.34 7.55
N ILE A 797 6.71 -16.31 8.88
CA ILE A 797 5.95 -15.29 9.60
C ILE A 797 6.75 -14.91 10.86
N ALA A 798 6.98 -13.61 11.07
CA ALA A 798 7.56 -13.11 12.31
C ALA A 798 7.16 -11.65 12.58
N CYS A 799 6.99 -11.31 13.86
CA CYS A 799 6.82 -9.92 14.29
C CYS A 799 8.18 -9.26 14.49
N VAL A 800 8.35 -8.08 13.90
CA VAL A 800 9.49 -7.18 14.08
C VAL A 800 9.05 -6.01 14.96
N ASP A 801 9.87 -5.62 15.92
CA ASP A 801 9.66 -4.42 16.72
C ASP A 801 10.98 -3.73 17.07
N GLU A 802 11.01 -2.40 17.01
CA GLU A 802 12.17 -1.54 17.31
C GLU A 802 13.50 -1.99 16.66
N GLY A 803 13.42 -2.65 15.49
CA GLY A 803 14.59 -3.15 14.76
C GLY A 803 15.09 -4.54 15.18
N LEU A 804 14.28 -5.34 15.88
CA LEU A 804 14.56 -6.73 16.26
C LEU A 804 13.41 -7.67 15.86
N VAL A 805 13.72 -8.91 15.47
CA VAL A 805 12.72 -9.98 15.28
C VAL A 805 12.37 -10.58 16.64
N ILE A 806 11.08 -10.68 16.97
CA ILE A 806 10.64 -11.25 18.25
C ILE A 806 10.68 -12.78 18.16
N SER A 807 11.61 -13.38 18.90
CA SER A 807 11.92 -14.82 18.89
C SER A 807 10.68 -15.72 19.01
N ASP A 808 9.77 -15.40 19.92
CA ASP A 808 8.55 -16.15 20.22
C ASP A 808 7.46 -16.10 19.13
N THR A 809 7.57 -15.18 18.18
CA THR A 809 6.56 -14.97 17.13
C THR A 809 6.90 -15.69 15.82
N ARG A 810 8.13 -16.22 15.69
CA ARG A 810 8.61 -16.85 14.46
C ARG A 810 7.84 -18.14 14.17
N MET A 811 7.37 -18.29 12.94
CA MET A 811 6.72 -19.50 12.41
C MET A 811 7.18 -19.76 10.97
N SER A 812 7.16 -21.02 10.56
CA SER A 812 7.43 -21.43 9.17
C SER A 812 6.41 -22.47 8.74
N LEU A 813 5.60 -22.15 7.74
CA LEU A 813 4.57 -23.03 7.19
C LEU A 813 5.13 -23.80 6.00
N ASN A 814 4.80 -25.09 5.90
CA ASN A 814 5.34 -26.00 4.88
C ASN A 814 4.54 -25.96 3.56
N PHE A 815 4.12 -24.77 3.15
CA PHE A 815 3.50 -24.53 1.85
C PHE A 815 3.85 -23.15 1.28
N GLY A 816 3.70 -23.01 -0.04
CA GLY A 816 3.91 -21.75 -0.76
C GLY A 816 3.40 -21.80 -2.20
N GLY A 817 3.93 -20.92 -3.05
CA GLY A 817 3.47 -20.74 -4.43
C GLY A 817 3.59 -21.98 -5.34
N ASP A 818 4.48 -22.93 -5.05
CA ASP A 818 4.58 -24.20 -5.79
C ASP A 818 3.38 -25.12 -5.53
N ASP A 819 2.78 -25.06 -4.34
CA ASP A 819 1.63 -25.89 -3.99
C ASP A 819 0.35 -25.39 -4.67
N ILE A 820 0.24 -24.06 -4.80
CA ILE A 820 -0.78 -23.42 -5.63
C ILE A 820 -0.60 -23.84 -7.10
N THR A 821 0.64 -23.88 -7.61
CA THR A 821 0.93 -24.39 -8.97
C THR A 821 0.52 -25.86 -9.13
N GLU A 822 0.84 -26.72 -8.17
CA GLU A 822 0.47 -28.15 -8.21
C GLU A 822 -1.05 -28.36 -8.14
N LEU A 823 -1.74 -27.68 -7.22
CA LEU A 823 -3.20 -27.77 -7.09
C LEU A 823 -3.92 -27.18 -8.30
N PHE A 824 -3.45 -26.06 -8.85
CA PHE A 824 -4.03 -25.49 -10.06
C PHE A 824 -3.94 -26.46 -11.24
N TYR A 825 -2.81 -27.16 -11.42
CA TYR A 825 -2.72 -28.26 -12.39
C TYR A 825 -3.72 -29.40 -12.12
N VAL A 826 -3.95 -29.80 -10.87
CA VAL A 826 -4.95 -30.81 -10.52
C VAL A 826 -6.37 -30.35 -10.93
N LEU A 827 -6.72 -29.09 -10.65
CA LEU A 827 -8.02 -28.52 -10.99
C LEU A 827 -8.20 -28.35 -12.50
N LEU A 828 -7.19 -27.85 -13.22
CA LEU A 828 -7.21 -27.75 -14.68
C LEU A 828 -7.40 -29.12 -15.34
N ASN A 829 -6.75 -30.18 -14.82
CA ASN A 829 -6.96 -31.54 -15.30
C ASN A 829 -8.40 -32.05 -15.07
N ARG A 830 -9.08 -31.60 -14.00
CA ARG A 830 -10.49 -31.95 -13.71
C ARG A 830 -11.42 -31.44 -14.81
N ILE A 831 -11.15 -30.26 -15.36
CA ILE A 831 -11.88 -29.65 -16.50
C ILE A 831 -11.25 -29.94 -17.87
N GLY A 832 -10.55 -31.07 -18.01
CA GLY A 832 -10.07 -31.56 -19.31
C GLY A 832 -8.97 -30.72 -19.96
N PHE A 833 -7.98 -30.25 -19.17
CA PHE A 833 -6.87 -29.39 -19.63
C PHE A 833 -6.35 -29.73 -21.05
N PRO A 834 -6.36 -28.78 -22.01
CA PRO A 834 -6.07 -29.06 -23.42
C PRO A 834 -4.68 -29.64 -23.71
N TYR A 835 -3.66 -29.29 -22.91
CA TYR A 835 -2.29 -29.78 -23.09
C TYR A 835 -2.07 -31.08 -22.30
N ARG A 836 -2.50 -32.19 -22.91
CA ARG A 836 -2.59 -33.54 -22.29
C ARG A 836 -1.26 -34.25 -22.02
N GLU A 837 -0.15 -33.80 -22.62
CA GLU A 837 1.17 -34.45 -22.49
C GLU A 837 2.04 -33.86 -21.36
N LEU A 838 1.47 -32.96 -20.56
CA LEU A 838 2.16 -32.22 -19.51
C LEU A 838 2.71 -33.16 -18.41
N ASN A 839 3.98 -32.96 -18.05
CA ASN A 839 4.59 -33.61 -16.89
C ASN A 839 5.31 -32.59 -16.00
N LEU A 840 4.82 -32.40 -14.77
CA LEU A 840 5.38 -31.47 -13.76
C LEU A 840 6.87 -31.72 -13.42
N ALA A 841 7.42 -32.89 -13.75
CA ALA A 841 8.85 -33.18 -13.58
C ALA A 841 9.77 -32.50 -14.61
N ARG A 842 9.21 -31.94 -15.69
CA ARG A 842 9.94 -31.19 -16.72
C ARG A 842 9.88 -29.68 -16.43
N SER A 843 11.02 -29.00 -16.58
CA SER A 843 11.15 -27.56 -16.30
C SER A 843 10.18 -26.68 -17.10
N TYR A 844 10.00 -26.99 -18.38
CA TYR A 844 9.18 -26.20 -19.30
C TYR A 844 7.68 -26.41 -19.09
N ASP A 845 7.26 -27.65 -18.80
CA ASP A 845 5.88 -27.98 -18.45
C ASP A 845 5.48 -27.35 -17.11
N TRP A 846 6.37 -27.37 -16.11
CA TRP A 846 6.19 -26.62 -14.85
C TRP A 846 6.01 -25.13 -15.12
N ASN A 847 6.86 -24.53 -15.94
CA ASN A 847 6.82 -23.10 -16.25
C ASN A 847 5.51 -22.67 -16.96
N VAL A 848 4.87 -23.55 -17.73
CA VAL A 848 3.54 -23.28 -18.31
C VAL A 848 2.49 -23.12 -17.21
N ILE A 849 2.40 -24.04 -16.25
CA ILE A 849 1.42 -23.92 -15.14
C ILE A 849 1.78 -22.76 -14.21
N ASP A 850 3.07 -22.53 -13.93
CA ASP A 850 3.50 -21.43 -13.08
C ASP A 850 3.16 -20.06 -13.70
N THR A 851 3.34 -19.92 -15.02
CA THR A 851 2.90 -18.74 -15.80
C THR A 851 1.37 -18.60 -15.79
N LEU A 852 0.64 -19.69 -16.00
CA LEU A 852 -0.83 -19.68 -15.94
C LEU A 852 -1.33 -19.28 -14.54
N LYS A 853 -0.73 -19.79 -13.46
CA LYS A 853 -1.03 -19.35 -12.09
C LYS A 853 -0.79 -17.84 -11.94
N CYS A 854 0.39 -17.35 -12.32
CA CYS A 854 0.72 -15.93 -12.19
C CYS A 854 -0.18 -14.99 -13.00
N ASN A 855 -0.75 -15.47 -14.11
CA ASN A 855 -1.62 -14.67 -14.99
C ASN A 855 -3.11 -14.82 -14.65
N LEU A 856 -3.55 -15.95 -14.10
CA LEU A 856 -4.97 -16.29 -13.95
C LEU A 856 -5.44 -16.34 -12.50
N CYS A 857 -4.60 -16.75 -11.54
CA CYS A 857 -5.06 -16.96 -10.17
C CYS A 857 -5.36 -15.64 -9.45
N THR A 858 -6.48 -15.62 -8.73
CA THR A 858 -6.99 -14.46 -7.99
C THR A 858 -7.63 -14.91 -6.69
N LEU A 859 -7.54 -14.06 -5.66
CA LEU A 859 -8.26 -14.16 -4.38
C LEU A 859 -9.37 -13.09 -4.27
N SER A 860 -9.66 -12.37 -5.36
CA SER A 860 -10.83 -11.50 -5.49
C SER A 860 -12.03 -12.33 -5.93
N GLU A 861 -13.09 -12.35 -5.12
CA GLU A 861 -14.32 -13.07 -5.45
C GLU A 861 -15.08 -12.44 -6.62
N VAL A 862 -14.88 -11.14 -6.86
CA VAL A 862 -15.55 -10.37 -7.93
C VAL A 862 -15.05 -10.77 -9.31
N ASP A 863 -13.81 -11.25 -9.42
CA ASP A 863 -13.15 -11.62 -10.68
C ASP A 863 -13.53 -13.03 -11.17
N VAL A 864 -14.27 -13.81 -10.37
CA VAL A 864 -14.63 -15.21 -10.67
C VAL A 864 -15.73 -15.26 -11.74
N ALA A 865 -15.32 -15.44 -12.99
CA ALA A 865 -16.19 -15.53 -14.14
C ALA A 865 -15.68 -16.58 -15.14
N LEU A 866 -16.60 -17.18 -15.91
CA LEU A 866 -16.27 -18.16 -16.94
C LEU A 866 -15.60 -17.45 -18.14
N ASN A 867 -14.28 -17.45 -18.14
CA ASN A 867 -13.45 -16.71 -19.09
C ASN A 867 -12.73 -17.66 -20.07
N LEU A 868 -12.31 -17.13 -21.22
CA LEU A 868 -11.46 -17.81 -22.20
C LEU A 868 -10.11 -17.11 -22.24
N TYR A 869 -9.05 -17.89 -22.02
CA TYR A 869 -7.66 -17.45 -22.03
C TYR A 869 -6.88 -18.19 -23.11
N ASP A 870 -5.80 -17.59 -23.61
CA ASP A 870 -4.85 -18.23 -24.50
C ASP A 870 -3.46 -18.36 -23.86
N PHE A 871 -2.76 -19.45 -24.16
CA PHE A 871 -1.41 -19.71 -23.68
C PHE A 871 -0.59 -20.43 -24.75
N VAL A 872 0.74 -20.28 -24.69
CA VAL A 872 1.67 -20.86 -25.68
C VAL A 872 2.60 -21.86 -25.01
N VAL A 873 2.56 -23.10 -25.49
CA VAL A 873 3.46 -24.17 -25.08
C VAL A 873 4.64 -24.20 -26.05
N ARG A 874 5.86 -24.13 -25.51
CA ARG A 874 7.11 -24.20 -26.27
C ARG A 874 7.85 -25.49 -25.88
N LYS A 875 7.84 -26.47 -26.77
CA LYS A 875 8.49 -27.78 -26.57
C LYS A 875 9.86 -27.82 -27.27
N PRO A 876 10.85 -28.57 -26.75
CA PRO A 876 12.09 -28.83 -27.47
C PRO A 876 11.84 -29.56 -28.79
N GLY A 877 12.44 -29.08 -29.88
CA GLY A 877 12.37 -29.73 -31.20
C GLY A 877 11.00 -29.73 -31.89
N GLN A 878 10.04 -28.93 -31.41
CA GLN A 878 8.69 -28.81 -31.97
C GLN A 878 8.32 -27.32 -32.15
N PRO A 879 7.45 -26.97 -33.11
CA PRO A 879 6.92 -25.61 -33.24
C PRO A 879 6.13 -25.20 -31.99
N ALA A 880 6.02 -23.89 -31.74
CA ALA A 880 5.21 -23.36 -30.65
C ALA A 880 3.72 -23.64 -30.88
N GLU A 881 3.04 -24.15 -29.85
CA GLU A 881 1.63 -24.52 -29.89
C GLU A 881 0.81 -23.52 -29.05
N LYS A 882 -0.13 -22.84 -29.68
CA LYS A 882 -1.10 -21.96 -29.02
C LYS A 882 -2.33 -22.77 -28.63
N TYR A 883 -2.67 -22.72 -27.34
CA TYR A 883 -3.83 -23.35 -26.75
C TYR A 883 -4.82 -22.30 -26.24
N GLY A 884 -6.11 -22.61 -26.30
CA GLY A 884 -7.18 -21.87 -25.63
C GLY A 884 -7.73 -22.68 -24.46
N LEU A 885 -7.95 -22.01 -23.33
CA LEU A 885 -8.37 -22.60 -22.06
C LEU A 885 -9.57 -21.82 -21.52
N ARG A 886 -10.66 -22.53 -21.18
CA ARG A 886 -11.70 -21.98 -20.31
C ARG A 886 -11.50 -22.42 -18.88
N THR A 887 -11.65 -21.48 -17.95
CA THR A 887 -11.69 -21.69 -16.49
C THR A 887 -12.81 -20.87 -15.89
N TYR A 888 -13.23 -21.24 -14.68
CA TYR A 888 -14.25 -20.54 -13.90
C TYR A 888 -13.78 -20.30 -12.47
N ASP A 889 -13.92 -21.26 -11.55
CA ASP A 889 -13.59 -21.12 -10.13
C ASP A 889 -12.22 -21.72 -9.77
N GLU A 890 -11.59 -22.49 -10.67
CA GLU A 890 -10.27 -23.11 -10.43
C GLU A 890 -9.19 -22.06 -10.13
N VAL A 891 -9.34 -20.87 -10.70
CA VAL A 891 -8.45 -19.71 -10.53
C VAL A 891 -8.46 -19.14 -9.12
N ILE A 892 -9.55 -19.34 -8.35
CA ILE A 892 -9.68 -18.91 -6.95
C ILE A 892 -9.57 -20.09 -5.97
N LEU A 893 -10.06 -21.27 -6.34
CA LEU A 893 -9.91 -22.49 -5.54
C LEU A 893 -8.43 -22.86 -5.32
N ALA A 894 -7.58 -22.70 -6.34
CA ALA A 894 -6.14 -22.98 -6.21
C ALA A 894 -5.44 -22.10 -5.15
N PRO A 895 -5.48 -20.76 -5.22
CA PRO A 895 -4.83 -19.93 -4.20
C PRO A 895 -5.52 -19.98 -2.83
N MET A 896 -6.81 -20.31 -2.74
CA MET A 896 -7.50 -20.46 -1.45
C MET A 896 -6.94 -21.60 -0.58
N ALA A 897 -6.19 -22.55 -1.14
CA ALA A 897 -5.57 -23.64 -0.38
C ALA A 897 -4.57 -23.18 0.69
N ILE A 898 -4.04 -21.95 0.64
CA ILE A 898 -3.20 -21.39 1.72
C ILE A 898 -4.01 -21.07 3.00
N PHE A 899 -5.33 -20.92 2.87
CA PHE A 899 -6.26 -20.72 4.00
C PHE A 899 -6.95 -22.01 4.42
N GLU A 900 -6.97 -23.04 3.57
CA GLU A 900 -7.55 -24.34 3.90
C GLU A 900 -6.64 -25.48 3.38
N PRO A 901 -5.46 -25.68 4.01
CA PRO A 901 -4.37 -26.49 3.45
C PRO A 901 -4.58 -28.01 3.47
N ARG A 902 -5.80 -28.49 3.75
CA ARG A 902 -6.13 -29.94 3.88
C ARG A 902 -5.86 -30.75 2.61
N VAL A 903 -5.89 -30.09 1.45
CA VAL A 903 -5.55 -30.67 0.13
C VAL A 903 -4.05 -30.95 -0.04
N ILE A 904 -3.20 -30.36 0.80
CA ILE A 904 -1.74 -30.53 0.78
C ILE A 904 -1.37 -31.75 1.64
N GLU A 905 -0.60 -32.69 1.05
CA GLU A 905 -0.16 -33.93 1.71
C GLU A 905 1.20 -33.71 2.38
N PHE A 906 1.21 -33.03 3.53
CA PHE A 906 2.42 -32.61 4.24
C PHE A 906 3.40 -33.76 4.55
N ASP A 907 2.92 -34.95 4.88
CA ASP A 907 3.78 -36.10 5.19
C ASP A 907 4.57 -36.56 3.95
N ARG A 908 3.97 -36.49 2.76
CA ARG A 908 4.65 -36.79 1.49
C ARG A 908 5.80 -35.83 1.21
N LYS A 909 5.71 -34.58 1.67
CA LYS A 909 6.77 -33.57 1.50
C LYS A 909 8.04 -33.89 2.31
N ARG A 910 7.94 -34.60 3.44
CA ARG A 910 9.10 -35.03 4.25
C ARG A 910 9.82 -36.26 3.68
N VAL A 911 9.19 -37.00 2.76
CA VAL A 911 9.76 -38.25 2.23
C VAL A 911 11.10 -38.01 1.53
N GLY A 912 12.12 -38.75 1.95
CA GLY A 912 13.45 -38.76 1.36
C GLY A 912 14.43 -37.71 1.91
N PHE A 913 14.00 -36.80 2.79
CA PHE A 913 14.93 -35.96 3.56
C PHE A 913 15.65 -36.81 4.61
N TRP A 914 16.94 -36.51 4.82
CA TRP A 914 17.76 -37.09 5.89
C TRP A 914 18.28 -36.00 6.81
N ASP A 915 18.41 -36.32 8.09
CA ASP A 915 18.81 -35.39 9.14
C ASP A 915 20.32 -35.08 9.09
N ILE A 916 20.67 -33.83 9.30
CA ILE A 916 22.07 -33.38 9.38
C ILE A 916 22.62 -33.76 10.76
N PRO A 917 23.66 -34.60 10.87
CA PRO A 917 24.24 -34.95 12.17
C PRO A 917 25.00 -33.76 12.75
N ASN A 918 24.52 -33.25 13.90
CA ASN A 918 25.17 -32.21 14.68
C ASN A 918 26.46 -32.76 15.32
N ALA A 919 27.60 -32.54 14.68
CA ALA A 919 28.90 -33.09 15.12
C ALA A 919 29.50 -32.37 16.35
N ASP A 920 29.16 -31.10 16.56
CA ASP A 920 29.74 -30.24 17.62
C ASP A 920 28.77 -30.06 18.79
N VAL A 921 28.48 -31.12 19.55
CA VAL A 921 27.67 -31.03 20.79
C VAL A 921 28.59 -30.89 22.01
N THR A 922 28.98 -29.65 22.33
CA THR A 922 29.50 -29.27 23.64
C THR A 922 28.35 -28.96 24.61
N GLU A 923 28.57 -29.14 25.92
CA GLU A 923 27.51 -29.18 26.95
C GLU A 923 26.61 -27.92 27.04
N GLU A 924 27.08 -26.74 26.61
CA GLU A 924 26.25 -25.51 26.48
C GLU A 924 25.03 -25.67 25.53
N ILE A 925 25.00 -26.69 24.67
CA ILE A 925 23.95 -26.89 23.65
C ILE A 925 22.70 -27.57 24.23
N LEU A 926 22.78 -28.22 25.38
CA LEU A 926 21.64 -28.91 26.01
C LEU A 926 20.57 -27.95 26.56
N GLU A 927 20.94 -26.72 26.93
CA GLU A 927 19.97 -25.69 27.33
C GLU A 927 19.29 -25.01 26.12
N LEU A 928 19.91 -25.12 24.93
CA LEU A 928 19.48 -24.43 23.70
C LEU A 928 18.63 -25.30 22.75
N SER A 929 18.41 -26.58 23.05
CA SER A 929 17.54 -27.44 22.22
C SER A 929 16.06 -27.02 22.21
N ASN A 930 15.65 -26.11 23.11
CA ASN A 930 14.31 -25.52 23.12
C ASN A 930 14.17 -24.31 22.18
N ASP A 931 15.26 -23.75 21.64
CA ASP A 931 15.27 -22.47 20.89
C ASP A 931 14.62 -22.56 19.48
N HIS A 932 14.29 -23.78 19.04
CA HIS A 932 13.53 -24.04 17.80
C HIS A 932 12.00 -24.00 18.00
N ILE A 933 11.50 -24.17 19.24
CA ILE A 933 10.06 -24.21 19.53
C ILE A 933 9.63 -22.86 20.09
N THR A 934 8.87 -22.10 19.30
CA THR A 934 8.41 -20.76 19.70
C THR A 934 7.07 -20.80 20.43
N SER A 935 6.78 -19.78 21.25
CA SER A 935 5.45 -19.63 21.86
C SER A 935 4.33 -19.67 20.82
N ALA A 936 4.52 -19.10 19.62
CA ALA A 936 3.54 -19.16 18.53
C ALA A 936 3.26 -20.59 18.04
N MET A 937 4.28 -21.45 17.97
CA MET A 937 4.10 -22.87 17.63
C MET A 937 3.36 -23.62 18.75
N MET A 938 3.78 -23.44 20.01
CA MET A 938 3.15 -24.08 21.18
C MET A 938 1.67 -23.70 21.32
N ILE A 939 1.36 -22.41 21.18
CA ILE A 939 -0.01 -21.87 21.18
C ILE A 939 -0.87 -22.53 20.07
N SER A 940 -0.25 -22.91 18.96
CA SER A 940 -0.94 -23.53 17.82
C SER A 940 -1.14 -25.03 18.00
N THR A 941 -0.20 -25.75 18.62
CA THR A 941 -0.25 -27.21 18.81
C THR A 941 -0.82 -27.65 20.16
N GLN A 942 -1.13 -26.73 21.08
CA GLN A 942 -1.64 -27.03 22.42
C GLN A 942 -2.81 -28.03 22.45
N HIS A 943 -3.66 -28.03 21.43
CA HIS A 943 -4.83 -28.92 21.31
C HIS A 943 -4.49 -30.38 20.93
N LEU A 944 -3.25 -30.65 20.49
CA LEU A 944 -2.72 -31.98 20.14
C LEU A 944 -1.92 -32.61 21.29
N MET A 945 -1.66 -31.85 22.36
CA MET A 945 -0.84 -32.26 23.48
C MET A 945 -1.69 -33.00 24.52
N PRO A 946 -1.20 -34.08 25.16
CA PRO A 946 -1.92 -34.73 26.24
C PRO A 946 -2.13 -33.75 27.39
N GLY A 947 -3.39 -33.56 27.80
CA GLY A 947 -3.73 -32.67 28.91
C GLY A 947 -3.07 -33.12 30.22
N PRO A 948 -2.77 -32.19 31.14
CA PRO A 948 -2.10 -32.52 32.40
C PRO A 948 -2.90 -33.58 33.17
N SER A 949 -2.26 -34.70 33.49
CA SER A 949 -2.85 -35.73 34.34
C SER A 949 -3.24 -35.14 35.69
N PRO A 950 -4.49 -35.29 36.17
CA PRO A 950 -4.90 -34.72 37.45
C PRO A 950 -4.06 -35.32 38.58
N SER A 951 -3.47 -34.45 39.40
CA SER A 951 -2.78 -34.83 40.63
C SER A 951 -3.76 -35.56 41.54
N ILE A 952 -3.48 -36.83 41.83
CA ILE A 952 -4.28 -37.66 42.72
C ILE A 952 -4.08 -37.20 44.17
N GLU A 953 -4.90 -36.27 44.63
CA GLU A 953 -5.21 -36.17 46.06
C GLU A 953 -6.41 -37.07 46.37
N GLN A 954 -6.17 -38.05 47.25
CA GLN A 954 -7.20 -38.98 47.70
C GLN A 954 -8.15 -38.28 48.68
N ASN A 955 -9.35 -37.95 48.23
CA ASN A 955 -10.51 -37.88 49.13
C ASN A 955 -11.71 -38.51 48.43
N ALA A 956 -12.19 -39.61 49.00
CA ALA A 956 -13.35 -40.34 48.50
C ALA A 956 -14.62 -39.80 49.15
N ASP A 957 -15.57 -39.33 48.35
CA ASP A 957 -16.93 -39.91 48.37
C ASP A 957 -17.79 -39.45 47.17
N GLN A 958 -18.55 -40.41 46.61
CA GLN A 958 -19.79 -40.26 45.83
C GLN A 958 -19.79 -39.33 44.58
N LYS A 959 -19.81 -39.90 43.36
CA LYS A 959 -21.01 -40.20 42.52
C LYS A 959 -21.78 -38.95 42.05
N GLU A 960 -22.20 -38.78 40.79
CA GLU A 960 -22.25 -39.68 39.62
C GLU A 960 -22.45 -38.85 38.33
N CYS A 961 -22.05 -39.37 37.16
CA CYS A 961 -22.53 -39.06 35.79
C CYS A 961 -22.62 -37.57 35.32
N LEU A 962 -21.95 -37.17 34.23
CA LEU A 962 -22.50 -37.41 32.88
C LEU A 962 -21.46 -37.25 31.74
N GLN A 963 -21.88 -37.71 30.57
CA GLN A 963 -21.06 -38.05 29.41
C GLN A 963 -21.67 -37.45 28.13
N CYS A 964 -20.82 -37.08 27.17
CA CYS A 964 -21.13 -36.66 25.79
C CYS A 964 -21.94 -35.36 25.56
N ALA A 965 -21.35 -34.46 24.76
CA ALA A 965 -22.08 -33.60 23.84
C ALA A 965 -21.20 -33.26 22.61
N LEU A 966 -21.36 -34.03 21.54
CA LEU A 966 -21.05 -33.62 20.17
C LEU A 966 -22.37 -33.60 19.38
N TYR A 967 -22.39 -32.81 18.30
CA TYR A 967 -23.43 -32.67 17.28
C TYR A 967 -24.69 -31.86 17.62
N ILE A 968 -24.92 -30.84 16.78
CA ILE A 968 -26.24 -30.34 16.40
C ILE A 968 -26.21 -30.12 14.87
N GLU A 969 -26.99 -30.92 14.14
CA GLU A 969 -27.53 -30.58 12.81
C GLU A 969 -29.01 -30.18 12.95
N ALA A 970 -29.63 -29.64 11.90
CA ALA A 970 -30.87 -28.87 12.00
C ALA A 970 -32.11 -29.45 11.27
N ASP A 971 -33.28 -29.30 11.92
CA ASP A 971 -34.66 -29.25 11.38
C ASP A 971 -35.22 -30.55 10.71
N PRO A 972 -36.56 -30.72 10.47
CA PRO A 972 -37.62 -29.70 10.37
C PRO A 972 -38.98 -29.95 11.09
N GLN A 973 -39.87 -28.97 10.91
CA GLN A 973 -41.27 -28.81 11.38
C GLN A 973 -42.20 -30.05 11.39
N THR A 974 -43.00 -30.23 12.46
CA THR A 974 -44.49 -30.19 12.38
C THR A 974 -45.19 -30.06 13.75
N GLN A 975 -46.49 -29.77 13.70
CA GLN A 975 -47.39 -29.22 14.73
C GLN A 975 -47.78 -30.14 15.92
N GLU A 976 -48.35 -29.46 16.94
CA GLU A 976 -49.46 -29.86 17.83
C GLU A 976 -49.24 -30.33 19.29
N ALA A 977 -50.20 -29.87 20.12
CA ALA A 977 -50.64 -30.37 21.44
C ALA A 977 -49.77 -30.20 22.73
N ILE A 978 -49.97 -29.04 23.36
CA ILE A 978 -50.28 -28.84 24.81
C ILE A 978 -50.91 -30.10 25.44
N PRO A 979 -50.49 -30.62 26.62
CA PRO A 979 -50.52 -29.92 27.93
C PRO A 979 -49.27 -30.13 28.83
N GLY A 980 -49.09 -29.47 29.97
CA GLY A 980 -49.94 -28.50 30.67
C GLY A 980 -50.07 -28.83 32.17
N GLY A 981 -49.58 -27.92 33.03
CA GLY A 981 -49.67 -28.00 34.50
C GLY A 981 -48.56 -28.80 35.19
N THR A 982 -48.19 -28.51 36.45
CA THR A 982 -48.65 -27.42 37.33
C THR A 982 -47.74 -27.35 38.57
N GLY A 983 -47.45 -26.14 39.04
CA GLY A 983 -47.03 -25.85 40.42
C GLY A 983 -45.58 -26.24 40.79
N GLU A 984 -44.99 -25.62 41.80
CA GLU A 984 -45.41 -24.43 42.56
C GLU A 984 -44.23 -23.95 43.44
N GLY A 985 -44.26 -22.70 43.89
CA GLY A 985 -43.41 -22.25 45.01
C GLY A 985 -42.17 -21.42 44.67
N ASP A 986 -42.35 -20.09 44.61
CA ASP A 986 -41.89 -19.15 45.65
C ASP A 986 -40.53 -19.41 46.38
N ASN A 987 -39.69 -18.41 46.69
CA ASN A 987 -39.96 -16.97 46.79
C ASN A 987 -38.68 -16.12 46.83
N THR A 988 -38.80 -14.84 46.43
CA THR A 988 -38.03 -13.62 46.86
C THR A 988 -36.48 -13.58 46.90
N ALA A 989 -35.80 -12.44 46.86
CA ALA A 989 -36.05 -11.10 46.28
C ALA A 989 -34.78 -10.22 46.43
N ALA A 990 -34.53 -9.37 45.42
CA ALA A 990 -33.96 -8.01 45.49
C ALA A 990 -32.62 -7.64 46.19
N ALA A 991 -31.76 -6.95 45.39
CA ALA A 991 -30.95 -5.74 45.69
C ALA A 991 -29.75 -5.80 46.69
N VAL A 992 -28.48 -5.53 46.33
CA VAL A 992 -27.83 -4.25 45.86
C VAL A 992 -27.86 -3.14 46.95
N PRO A 993 -26.78 -2.33 47.24
CA PRO A 993 -25.40 -2.22 46.68
C PRO A 993 -24.21 -2.13 47.71
N SER A 994 -22.96 -1.97 47.19
CA SER A 994 -21.79 -1.14 47.67
C SER A 994 -21.31 -1.18 49.16
N GLU A 995 -20.01 -1.20 49.50
CA GLU A 995 -19.05 -0.07 49.42
C GLU A 995 -17.56 -0.45 49.79
N THR A 996 -16.61 0.35 49.29
CA THR A 996 -15.29 0.83 49.82
C THR A 996 -14.26 -0.02 50.63
N SER A 997 -13.01 0.00 50.10
CA SER A 997 -11.72 0.47 50.71
C SER A 997 -10.87 -0.33 51.73
N THR A 998 -9.54 -0.31 51.47
CA THR A 998 -8.37 -0.45 52.40
C THR A 998 -8.19 -1.79 53.14
N GLU A 999 -7.00 -2.38 53.36
CA GLU A 999 -5.70 -1.82 53.80
C GLU A 999 -4.52 -2.84 53.56
N VAL A 1000 -3.27 -2.49 53.93
CA VAL A 1000 -2.02 -3.32 53.81
C VAL A 1000 -1.41 -3.54 55.22
N PRO A 1001 -0.67 -4.63 55.53
CA PRO A 1001 0.82 -4.73 55.36
C PRO A 1001 1.27 -6.13 54.83
N MET A 1002 2.45 -6.43 54.26
CA MET A 1002 3.87 -6.00 54.37
C MET A 1002 4.72 -6.81 55.38
N GLU A 1003 6.02 -7.05 55.02
CA GLU A 1003 7.12 -7.79 55.71
C GLU A 1003 7.26 -9.31 55.45
N VAL A 1004 8.46 -9.95 55.36
CA VAL A 1004 9.89 -9.53 55.23
C VAL A 1004 10.74 -10.67 54.57
N VAL A 1005 12.03 -10.40 54.29
CA VAL A 1005 13.02 -11.12 53.44
C VAL A 1005 13.83 -12.24 54.16
N ASP A 1006 14.46 -13.17 53.41
CA ASP A 1006 15.84 -13.76 53.57
C ASP A 1006 15.92 -15.22 53.04
N ILE A 1007 17.01 -15.84 52.55
CA ILE A 1007 18.26 -15.52 51.79
C ILE A 1007 19.02 -16.87 51.55
N GLU A 1008 19.53 -17.09 50.32
CA GLU A 1008 20.72 -17.85 49.83
C GLU A 1008 21.07 -19.36 50.10
N ASP A 1009 21.67 -19.93 49.02
CA ASP A 1009 22.82 -20.88 48.90
C ASP A 1009 22.76 -22.43 48.95
N ASP A 1010 22.75 -23.03 47.75
CA ASP A 1010 23.84 -23.80 47.10
C ASP A 1010 24.62 -24.94 47.83
N SER A 1011 24.57 -26.17 47.27
CA SER A 1011 25.69 -26.75 46.46
C SER A 1011 25.87 -28.30 46.46
N LYS A 1012 26.29 -28.78 45.26
CA LYS A 1012 27.20 -29.92 44.96
C LYS A 1012 26.75 -31.40 44.97
N SER A 1013 27.48 -32.15 44.14
CA SER A 1013 27.24 -33.50 43.62
C SER A 1013 28.52 -34.36 43.64
N SER A 1014 28.39 -35.70 43.45
CA SER A 1014 29.35 -36.66 42.82
C SER A 1014 29.15 -38.11 43.36
N VAL A 1015 29.55 -39.25 42.74
CA VAL A 1015 29.93 -39.72 41.37
C VAL A 1015 29.95 -41.28 41.43
N ALA A 1016 29.99 -41.97 40.27
CA ALA A 1016 30.45 -43.37 40.00
C ALA A 1016 29.33 -44.38 39.56
N GLN A 1017 29.23 -44.76 38.28
CA GLN A 1017 30.00 -45.77 37.52
C GLN A 1017 29.63 -47.24 37.81
N GLN A 1018 29.14 -47.99 36.79
CA GLN A 1018 29.60 -49.34 36.40
C GLN A 1018 28.83 -49.99 35.22
N THR A 1019 29.54 -50.78 34.41
CA THR A 1019 29.12 -51.88 33.50
C THR A 1019 30.31 -52.88 33.43
N PRO A 1020 30.24 -54.13 32.88
CA PRO A 1020 29.19 -54.73 32.02
C PRO A 1020 28.82 -56.24 32.21
N SER A 1021 27.76 -56.68 31.50
CA SER A 1021 27.52 -58.04 30.95
C SER A 1021 27.03 -59.17 31.92
N LYS A 1022 26.23 -60.20 31.56
CA LYS A 1022 25.65 -60.75 30.30
C LYS A 1022 24.27 -61.43 30.57
N SER A 1023 23.38 -61.55 29.56
CA SER A 1023 22.70 -62.82 29.13
C SER A 1023 21.42 -62.59 28.28
N VAL A 1024 20.89 -63.67 27.66
CA VAL A 1024 20.20 -63.69 26.36
C VAL A 1024 19.17 -64.85 26.33
N THR A 1025 17.95 -64.81 25.76
CA THR A 1025 17.01 -63.76 25.28
C THR A 1025 15.63 -64.39 25.06
N LYS A 1026 14.51 -63.66 25.23
CA LYS A 1026 13.22 -63.85 24.51
C LYS A 1026 12.41 -62.52 24.54
N PRO A 1027 11.40 -62.33 23.66
CA PRO A 1027 11.20 -61.05 22.97
C PRO A 1027 10.65 -59.93 23.87
N PRO A 1028 11.09 -58.68 23.68
CA PRO A 1028 10.45 -57.53 24.28
C PRO A 1028 9.15 -57.17 23.55
N THR A 1029 8.18 -56.70 24.33
CA THR A 1029 7.03 -55.86 23.95
C THR A 1029 7.47 -54.62 23.17
N PRO A 1030 6.54 -53.92 22.46
CA PRO A 1030 6.87 -52.77 21.62
C PRO A 1030 7.56 -51.65 22.40
N GLU A 1031 8.38 -50.90 21.67
CA GLU A 1031 9.24 -49.82 22.14
C GLU A 1031 8.45 -48.63 22.71
N PRO A 1032 9.02 -47.84 23.63
CA PRO A 1032 8.38 -46.60 24.10
C PRO A 1032 8.26 -45.59 22.96
N ASP A 1033 7.16 -44.82 22.97
CA ASP A 1033 6.88 -43.82 21.93
C ASP A 1033 8.06 -42.83 21.76
N PRO A 1034 8.41 -42.45 20.51
CA PRO A 1034 9.53 -41.57 20.25
C PRO A 1034 9.25 -40.16 20.78
N ALA A 1035 9.97 -39.76 21.83
CA ALA A 1035 9.94 -38.40 22.34
C ALA A 1035 10.63 -37.44 21.34
N PHE A 1036 9.89 -36.46 20.85
CA PHE A 1036 10.39 -35.42 19.96
C PHE A 1036 11.15 -34.33 20.75
N PRO A 1037 11.94 -33.45 20.08
CA PRO A 1037 12.66 -32.36 20.73
C PRO A 1037 11.76 -31.53 21.65
N GLY A 1038 12.26 -31.18 22.84
CA GLY A 1038 11.47 -30.58 23.92
C GLY A 1038 10.74 -31.57 24.84
N GLY A 1039 10.84 -32.89 24.58
CA GLY A 1039 10.24 -33.93 25.42
C GLY A 1039 8.75 -34.18 25.15
N PHE A 1040 8.25 -33.73 23.99
CA PHE A 1040 6.85 -33.82 23.61
C PHE A 1040 6.55 -35.10 22.82
N GLY A 1041 5.31 -35.60 22.92
CA GLY A 1041 4.83 -36.75 22.14
C GLY A 1041 4.49 -36.44 20.68
N ILE A 1042 4.71 -35.19 20.22
CA ILE A 1042 4.43 -34.72 18.86
C ILE A 1042 5.56 -33.81 18.35
N ASP A 1043 5.79 -33.80 17.04
CA ASP A 1043 6.68 -32.86 16.35
C ASP A 1043 6.02 -31.48 16.26
N VAL A 1044 6.19 -30.65 17.29
CA VAL A 1044 5.55 -29.33 17.42
C VAL A 1044 5.83 -28.42 16.21
N CYS A 1045 7.06 -28.42 15.70
CA CYS A 1045 7.44 -27.61 14.55
C CYS A 1045 6.73 -28.09 13.28
N PHE A 1046 6.62 -29.40 13.06
CA PHE A 1046 5.90 -29.94 11.92
C PHE A 1046 4.40 -29.75 12.00
N GLU A 1047 3.75 -29.97 13.14
CA GLU A 1047 2.30 -29.78 13.28
C GLU A 1047 1.93 -28.29 13.16
N ALA A 1048 2.71 -27.37 13.73
CA ALA A 1048 2.51 -25.93 13.53
C ALA A 1048 2.68 -25.50 12.06
N SER A 1049 3.46 -26.22 11.26
CA SER A 1049 3.70 -25.88 9.84
C SER A 1049 2.51 -26.14 8.91
N LYS A 1050 1.44 -26.79 9.41
CA LYS A 1050 0.24 -27.20 8.65
C LYS A 1050 -0.94 -26.21 8.77
N LEU A 1051 -0.79 -25.15 9.56
CA LEU A 1051 -1.87 -24.21 9.88
C LEU A 1051 -2.32 -23.39 8.65
N PRO A 1052 -3.61 -23.01 8.58
CA PRO A 1052 -4.05 -21.90 7.73
C PRO A 1052 -3.21 -20.63 7.92
N LEU A 1053 -2.93 -19.92 6.83
CA LEU A 1053 -2.09 -18.72 6.83
C LEU A 1053 -2.62 -17.61 7.75
N ASP A 1054 -3.94 -17.37 7.74
CA ASP A 1054 -4.62 -16.38 8.60
C ASP A 1054 -4.54 -16.75 10.09
N VAL A 1055 -4.77 -18.01 10.44
CA VAL A 1055 -4.61 -18.52 11.81
C VAL A 1055 -3.16 -18.44 12.29
N ALA A 1056 -2.18 -18.74 11.43
CA ALA A 1056 -0.76 -18.64 11.76
C ALA A 1056 -0.32 -17.20 12.02
N ILE A 1057 -0.74 -16.24 11.19
CA ILE A 1057 -0.46 -14.80 11.40
C ILE A 1057 -1.07 -14.32 12.73
N TYR A 1058 -2.30 -14.72 13.04
CA TYR A 1058 -2.93 -14.38 14.31
C TYR A 1058 -2.19 -14.98 15.51
N ASN A 1059 -1.76 -16.25 15.44
CA ASN A 1059 -1.02 -16.90 16.51
C ASN A 1059 0.39 -16.32 16.70
N SER A 1060 1.06 -15.93 15.62
CA SER A 1060 2.32 -15.19 15.64
C SER A 1060 2.17 -13.85 16.38
N ALA A 1061 1.16 -13.05 16.03
CA ALA A 1061 0.87 -11.79 16.73
C ALA A 1061 0.49 -12.01 18.21
N ARG A 1062 -0.29 -13.07 18.51
CA ARG A 1062 -0.69 -13.46 19.87
C ARG A 1062 0.50 -13.85 20.75
N ALA A 1063 1.51 -14.50 20.20
CA ALA A 1063 2.72 -14.91 20.93
C ALA A 1063 3.58 -13.73 21.42
N ALA A 1064 3.45 -12.54 20.83
CA ALA A 1064 4.14 -11.35 21.32
C ALA A 1064 3.65 -10.89 22.71
N GLY A 1065 2.44 -11.30 23.12
CA GLY A 1065 1.87 -11.10 24.45
C GLY A 1065 1.08 -9.80 24.64
N GLY A 1066 -0.20 -9.95 25.01
CA GLY A 1066 -1.12 -8.87 25.39
C GLY A 1066 -1.85 -8.21 24.22
N ASP A 1067 -3.15 -7.91 24.40
CA ASP A 1067 -4.04 -7.33 23.38
C ASP A 1067 -3.46 -6.10 22.68
N GLU A 1068 -2.74 -5.23 23.40
CA GLU A 1068 -2.13 -4.03 22.81
C GLU A 1068 -1.09 -4.36 21.73
N LYS A 1069 -0.26 -5.38 21.97
CA LYS A 1069 0.71 -5.83 20.97
C LYS A 1069 0.03 -6.56 19.82
N ILE A 1070 -1.01 -7.34 20.09
CA ILE A 1070 -1.80 -8.01 19.05
C ILE A 1070 -2.41 -6.96 18.10
N ARG A 1071 -3.00 -5.89 18.65
CA ARG A 1071 -3.47 -4.74 17.85
C ARG A 1071 -2.32 -4.09 17.06
N LYS A 1072 -1.19 -3.78 17.70
CA LYS A 1072 0.00 -3.18 17.06
C LYS A 1072 0.48 -3.96 15.84
N TYR A 1073 0.56 -5.30 15.93
CA TYR A 1073 1.05 -6.14 14.82
C TYR A 1073 0.00 -6.41 13.75
N LEU A 1074 -1.28 -6.56 14.12
CA LEU A 1074 -2.36 -6.75 13.14
C LEU A 1074 -2.77 -5.44 12.43
N GLN A 1075 -2.43 -4.27 12.98
CA GLN A 1075 -2.50 -2.97 12.29
C GLN A 1075 -1.31 -2.72 11.34
N ALA A 1076 -0.33 -3.63 11.28
CA ALA A 1076 0.87 -3.48 10.47
C ALA A 1076 1.36 -4.84 9.93
N VAL A 1077 0.54 -5.52 9.12
CA VAL A 1077 0.93 -6.79 8.51
C VAL A 1077 1.59 -6.55 7.14
N LEU A 1078 2.90 -6.72 7.04
CA LEU A 1078 3.66 -6.57 5.79
C LEU A 1078 3.76 -7.90 5.05
N VAL A 1079 3.13 -8.01 3.87
CA VAL A 1079 3.17 -9.24 3.05
C VAL A 1079 4.20 -9.09 1.94
N VAL A 1080 5.12 -10.05 1.84
CA VAL A 1080 6.26 -10.08 0.91
C VAL A 1080 6.38 -11.46 0.25
N GLY A 1081 7.37 -11.63 -0.63
CA GLY A 1081 7.60 -12.89 -1.35
C GLY A 1081 6.93 -12.94 -2.72
N GLY A 1082 7.14 -14.04 -3.45
CA GLY A 1082 6.65 -14.18 -4.83
C GLY A 1082 5.17 -14.48 -4.96
N THR A 1083 4.62 -15.17 -3.98
CA THR A 1083 3.20 -15.57 -3.98
C THR A 1083 2.29 -14.43 -3.50
N ALA A 1084 2.86 -13.38 -2.89
CA ALA A 1084 2.15 -12.15 -2.53
C ALA A 1084 1.60 -11.37 -3.75
N ASN A 1085 2.14 -11.62 -4.95
CA ASN A 1085 1.69 -10.98 -6.20
C ASN A 1085 0.35 -11.52 -6.74
N ILE A 1086 -0.28 -12.51 -6.09
CA ILE A 1086 -1.61 -12.99 -6.48
C ILE A 1086 -2.65 -11.88 -6.21
N SER A 1087 -3.48 -11.57 -7.22
CA SER A 1087 -4.52 -10.54 -7.10
C SER A 1087 -5.45 -10.82 -5.92
N GLY A 1088 -5.89 -9.78 -5.20
CA GLY A 1088 -6.77 -9.92 -4.03
C GLY A 1088 -6.13 -10.45 -2.74
N MET A 1089 -4.85 -10.86 -2.73
CA MET A 1089 -4.16 -11.42 -1.54
C MET A 1089 -4.32 -10.56 -0.27
N ALA A 1090 -4.08 -9.24 -0.39
CA ALA A 1090 -4.20 -8.32 0.73
C ALA A 1090 -5.64 -8.21 1.25
N HIS A 1091 -6.65 -8.19 0.36
CA HIS A 1091 -8.05 -8.14 0.74
C HIS A 1091 -8.51 -9.43 1.42
N ALA A 1092 -8.09 -10.58 0.90
CA ALA A 1092 -8.39 -11.88 1.50
C ALA A 1092 -7.81 -12.03 2.91
N LEU A 1093 -6.56 -11.59 3.12
CA LEU A 1093 -5.92 -11.56 4.43
C LEU A 1093 -6.59 -10.58 5.40
N ASP A 1094 -6.86 -9.34 4.97
CA ASP A 1094 -7.54 -8.31 5.78
C ASP A 1094 -8.90 -8.81 6.30
N SER A 1095 -9.74 -9.32 5.38
CA SER A 1095 -11.06 -9.87 5.65
C SER A 1095 -11.03 -11.03 6.65
N ARG A 1096 -10.08 -11.97 6.48
CA ARG A 1096 -9.96 -13.17 7.33
C ARG A 1096 -9.41 -12.85 8.71
N LEU A 1097 -8.34 -12.06 8.77
CA LEU A 1097 -7.74 -11.63 10.04
C LEU A 1097 -8.70 -10.77 10.85
N GLN A 1098 -9.47 -9.87 10.21
CA GLN A 1098 -10.49 -9.07 10.90
C GLN A 1098 -11.57 -9.98 11.52
N ALA A 1099 -12.01 -11.01 10.80
CA ALA A 1099 -13.01 -11.97 11.30
C ALA A 1099 -12.50 -12.78 12.51
N ILE A 1100 -11.21 -13.15 12.53
CA ILE A 1100 -10.57 -13.86 13.66
C ILE A 1100 -10.32 -12.90 14.84
N SER A 1101 -9.84 -11.69 14.59
CA SER A 1101 -9.38 -10.78 15.66
C SER A 1101 -10.51 -10.05 16.38
N THR A 1102 -11.58 -9.66 15.68
CA THR A 1102 -12.70 -8.88 16.27
C THR A 1102 -13.36 -9.56 17.48
N PRO A 1103 -13.65 -10.87 17.49
CA PRO A 1103 -14.23 -11.53 18.66
C PRO A 1103 -13.23 -11.89 19.76
N LEU A 1104 -11.91 -11.93 19.45
CA LEU A 1104 -10.88 -12.44 20.36
C LEU A 1104 -10.02 -11.35 21.02
N VAL A 1105 -10.01 -10.13 20.49
CA VAL A 1105 -9.13 -9.03 20.94
C VAL A 1105 -9.97 -7.81 21.34
N SER A 1106 -9.79 -7.33 22.57
CA SER A 1106 -10.51 -6.16 23.05
C SER A 1106 -10.18 -4.90 22.23
N ASN A 1107 -11.18 -4.07 21.93
CA ASN A 1107 -11.04 -2.80 21.19
C ASN A 1107 -10.29 -2.92 19.84
N MET A 1108 -10.46 -4.03 19.12
CA MET A 1108 -9.87 -4.22 17.79
C MET A 1108 -10.68 -3.48 16.71
N GLU A 1109 -10.33 -2.22 16.44
CA GLU A 1109 -11.05 -1.38 15.46
C GLU A 1109 -10.83 -1.81 14.00
N LYS A 1110 -9.59 -2.13 13.62
CA LYS A 1110 -9.23 -2.52 12.26
C LYS A 1110 -7.92 -3.30 12.17
N VAL A 1111 -7.89 -4.33 11.33
CA VAL A 1111 -6.67 -4.92 10.73
C VAL A 1111 -6.18 -4.00 9.62
N GLN A 1112 -4.88 -4.05 9.33
CA GLN A 1112 -4.32 -3.39 8.15
C GLN A 1112 -3.16 -4.19 7.57
N ILE A 1113 -3.37 -4.69 6.35
CA ILE A 1113 -2.30 -5.21 5.50
C ILE A 1113 -1.57 -4.02 4.86
N ILE A 1114 -0.27 -3.92 5.10
CA ILE A 1114 0.64 -2.94 4.49
C ILE A 1114 1.15 -3.53 3.17
N PRO A 1115 0.77 -2.99 2.00
CA PRO A 1115 1.41 -3.36 0.75
C PRO A 1115 2.85 -2.84 0.73
N PRO A 1116 3.78 -3.52 0.05
CA PRO A 1116 5.12 -2.99 -0.18
C PRO A 1116 5.10 -1.58 -0.82
N PRO A 1117 6.15 -0.76 -0.61
CA PRO A 1117 6.21 0.60 -1.14
C PRO A 1117 5.96 0.65 -2.65
N LYS A 1118 5.29 1.70 -3.11
CA LYS A 1118 5.04 1.92 -4.54
C LYS A 1118 6.35 1.83 -5.33
N ASP A 1119 6.28 1.16 -6.48
CA ASP A 1119 7.41 0.85 -7.37
C ASP A 1119 8.43 -0.17 -6.83
N VAL A 1120 8.11 -0.91 -5.77
CA VAL A 1120 8.91 -2.05 -5.28
C VAL A 1120 8.15 -3.37 -5.38
N ASP A 1121 8.65 -4.29 -6.21
CA ASP A 1121 8.18 -5.68 -6.27
C ASP A 1121 8.36 -6.38 -4.91
N PRO A 1122 7.30 -6.98 -4.33
CA PRO A 1122 7.35 -7.73 -3.07
C PRO A 1122 8.46 -8.80 -3.04
N GLN A 1123 8.86 -9.34 -4.19
CA GLN A 1123 9.92 -10.33 -4.32
C GLN A 1123 11.33 -9.81 -3.99
N VAL A 1124 11.58 -8.51 -4.18
CA VAL A 1124 12.91 -7.91 -4.00
C VAL A 1124 12.99 -7.04 -2.75
N LEU A 1125 11.90 -6.85 -2.01
CA LEU A 1125 11.84 -5.96 -0.85
C LEU A 1125 12.86 -6.32 0.24
N VAL A 1126 12.94 -7.61 0.60
CA VAL A 1126 13.93 -8.17 1.54
C VAL A 1126 15.36 -7.85 1.10
N TRP A 1127 15.67 -8.07 -0.19
CA TRP A 1127 16.99 -7.76 -0.73
C TRP A 1127 17.29 -6.26 -0.71
N LYS A 1128 16.29 -5.41 -1.01
CA LYS A 1128 16.45 -3.94 -0.97
C LYS A 1128 16.71 -3.44 0.44
N GLY A 1129 16.06 -3.98 1.47
CA GLY A 1129 16.35 -3.61 2.87
C GLY A 1129 17.72 -4.08 3.34
N ALA A 1130 18.17 -5.27 2.93
CA ALA A 1130 19.56 -5.70 3.15
C ALA A 1130 20.58 -4.80 2.41
N ALA A 1131 20.21 -4.25 1.25
CA ALA A 1131 20.99 -3.22 0.54
C ALA A 1131 20.95 -1.83 1.19
N VAL A 1132 19.90 -1.51 1.97
CA VAL A 1132 19.88 -0.33 2.85
C VAL A 1132 20.86 -0.53 4.01
N LEU A 1133 20.80 -1.67 4.70
CA LEU A 1133 21.74 -2.01 5.78
C LEU A 1133 23.20 -1.92 5.30
N GLY A 1134 23.51 -2.51 4.14
CA GLY A 1134 24.85 -2.43 3.52
C GLY A 1134 25.32 -1.02 3.14
N LYS A 1135 24.47 0.01 3.27
CA LYS A 1135 24.84 1.43 3.12
C LYS A 1135 24.94 2.17 4.45
N MET A 1136 24.37 1.68 5.56
CA MET A 1136 24.31 2.40 6.84
C MET A 1136 25.69 2.51 7.51
N ASP A 1137 25.95 3.62 8.20
CA ASP A 1137 27.25 3.82 8.87
C ASP A 1137 27.44 2.85 10.06
N GLY A 1138 26.35 2.52 10.77
CA GLY A 1138 26.33 1.52 11.85
C GLY A 1138 26.59 0.08 11.40
N ALA A 1139 26.47 -0.23 10.10
CA ALA A 1139 26.83 -1.56 9.60
C ALA A 1139 28.33 -1.88 9.79
N SER A 1140 29.17 -0.86 10.00
CA SER A 1140 30.59 -1.01 10.34
C SER A 1140 30.87 -1.85 11.59
N GLU A 1141 29.92 -1.94 12.51
CA GLU A 1141 30.04 -2.70 13.78
C GLU A 1141 29.66 -4.19 13.62
N LEU A 1142 28.86 -4.51 12.60
CA LEU A 1142 28.25 -5.83 12.34
C LEU A 1142 29.14 -6.78 11.53
N TRP A 1143 30.24 -6.29 10.93
CA TRP A 1143 31.08 -7.10 10.05
C TRP A 1143 31.93 -8.12 10.82
N VAL A 1144 31.83 -9.38 10.44
CA VAL A 1144 32.73 -10.48 10.80
C VAL A 1144 33.78 -10.64 9.69
N THR A 1145 35.07 -10.57 10.03
CA THR A 1145 36.16 -10.84 9.08
C THR A 1145 36.53 -12.33 9.07
N PRO A 1146 37.26 -12.83 8.05
CA PRO A 1146 37.83 -14.18 8.09
C PRO A 1146 38.69 -14.45 9.33
N GLN A 1147 39.45 -13.46 9.82
CA GLN A 1147 40.23 -13.63 11.06
C GLN A 1147 39.36 -13.77 12.31
N ASP A 1148 38.23 -13.03 12.38
CA ASP A 1148 37.27 -13.19 13.48
C ASP A 1148 36.60 -14.57 13.42
N TRP A 1149 36.30 -15.06 12.21
CA TRP A 1149 35.70 -16.37 11.98
C TRP A 1149 36.65 -17.53 12.33
N ASP A 1150 37.92 -17.45 11.96
CA ASP A 1150 38.94 -18.45 12.30
C ASP A 1150 39.17 -18.58 13.82
N VAL A 1151 38.94 -17.51 14.59
CA VAL A 1151 39.16 -17.46 16.05
C VAL A 1151 37.89 -17.75 16.85
N LEU A 1152 36.73 -17.26 16.41
CA LEU A 1152 35.47 -17.31 17.17
C LEU A 1152 34.39 -18.20 16.53
N GLY A 1153 34.48 -18.51 15.24
CA GLY A 1153 33.44 -19.23 14.50
C GLY A 1153 32.05 -18.61 14.68
N MET A 1154 31.05 -19.47 14.96
CA MET A 1154 29.67 -19.04 15.23
C MET A 1154 29.53 -18.04 16.40
N ARG A 1155 30.45 -18.04 17.37
CA ARG A 1155 30.46 -17.05 18.46
C ARG A 1155 30.75 -15.64 17.94
N GLY A 1156 31.55 -15.52 16.88
CA GLY A 1156 31.84 -14.23 16.24
C GLY A 1156 30.61 -13.60 15.59
N LEU A 1157 29.69 -14.41 15.04
CA LEU A 1157 28.38 -13.92 14.59
C LEU A 1157 27.51 -13.49 15.78
N LYS A 1158 27.43 -14.30 16.83
CA LYS A 1158 26.63 -13.99 18.05
C LYS A 1158 27.08 -12.70 18.76
N GLU A 1159 28.39 -12.41 18.78
CA GLU A 1159 28.92 -11.18 19.37
C GLU A 1159 28.79 -9.94 18.46
N ARG A 1160 28.46 -10.11 17.16
CA ARG A 1160 28.38 -9.04 16.15
C ARG A 1160 26.99 -8.78 15.58
N CYS A 1161 26.10 -9.77 15.62
CA CYS A 1161 24.70 -9.66 15.21
C CYS A 1161 23.83 -9.76 16.47
N PHE A 1162 23.07 -8.71 16.77
CA PHE A 1162 22.29 -8.54 18.02
C PHE A 1162 21.12 -9.54 18.24
N TYR A 1163 21.05 -10.65 17.48
CA TYR A 1163 19.92 -11.60 17.40
C TYR A 1163 20.33 -13.06 17.07
N LEU A 1164 21.59 -13.46 17.30
CA LEU A 1164 22.19 -14.76 16.88
C LEU A 1164 22.82 -15.60 18.03
#